data_AF-A0A949HP99-F1
#
_entry.id   AF-A0A949HP99-F1
#
_cell.length_a   1.000
_cell.length_b   1.000
_cell.length_c   1.000
_cell.angle_alpha   90.00
_cell.angle_beta   90.00
_cell.angle_gamma   90.00
#
_symmetry.space_group_name_H-M   'P 1'
#
loop_
_entity.id
_entity.type
_entity.pdbx_description
1 polymer ?
#
loop_
_entity_poly.entity_id
_entity_poly.type
_entity_poly.pdbx_seq_one_letter_code
_entity_poly.pdbx_strand_id
1 'polypeptide(L)'
;MQWLESLDTRVFYFVNHGLSNPLFDWLMPRLSGGRGVMEWFVPAAVLALLVAVFFGSVRARLCALMIFLVVALGDPLVLNTVKHVIHRPRPCMALPNVIERLGCTPSGSMPSAHAGNWFAAAMLVFLFYRHKRPIFLSTLFMACAVAFSRVYNGVHYPGDVLAGAILGAGYAAALAITLQSLWNVIGKKWFPLWHSQCPSLLNPSAIRHPASAEPHPQSEILWLRLGVLVILVMLIGRWIYLAAGGVQLSQDEAYQWVWSKHPALSYYSKPPGIALIQFAGTRLFGDTEFGVRFFSPLFAAIVSFMLLRFFAREVGSRPSFWLLLVGMATPLLGAGAVLMTIDPPLVLCWTWAMIAGWRAAQPDGKTRQWLVVGLAMGLGFLCKYTAILQIPCWAIFLALSPLARPHLRRPGPWLALLVFFLCASPVVLWNWRHGWVTVRGVADDAGMQTAWHPTLRYFWDFVGQEFGLLNPFFFIAALWAMFAFWRTKNPLRLYFFSMGAPVFLGYWLFSFHSRVLPNWIAVAILPMFCLMVAWWDEKFRAGWRFVKPLFVVAVATGIFAVVVMYHSPLLGKITGRPLPDEKDPTRRVQGWRQSAAIVEAAREKLAARGKPAFILCGHYGITGLYSFYIPRARKTVTGAEPLVYVMESDRPENQFYFWPQYDYRRTRKGQNAIFVSEANLYKLQGDWLWQWVAHRPLQRSMPAPVSLPHHIAAQFQSVTDLGERDVRVKGRVCHRIHLWACYDLK
;
A
#
# COMPACT_ATOMS: atom_id res chain seq x y z
N MET A 1 6.06 31.14 47.82
CA MET A 1 5.58 30.13 46.84
C MET A 1 4.05 30.11 46.73
N GLN A 2 3.29 30.16 47.82
CA GLN A 2 1.80 30.16 47.81
C GLN A 2 1.15 31.24 46.90
N TRP A 3 1.73 32.44 46.82
CA TRP A 3 1.22 33.48 45.93
C TRP A 3 1.25 33.08 44.44
N LEU A 4 2.33 32.43 43.97
CA LEU A 4 2.46 31.98 42.59
C LEU A 4 1.45 30.88 42.25
N GLU A 5 1.25 29.92 43.15
CA GLU A 5 0.25 28.86 43.00
C GLU A 5 -1.18 29.43 42.95
N SER A 6 -1.46 30.43 43.80
CA SER A 6 -2.75 31.12 43.82
C SER A 6 -3.00 31.91 42.53
N LEU A 7 -1.95 32.48 41.92
CA LEU A 7 -2.03 33.21 40.66
C LEU A 7 -2.24 32.25 39.50
N ASP A 8 -1.45 31.16 39.45
CA ASP A 8 -1.53 30.13 38.41
C ASP A 8 -2.93 29.48 38.37
N THR A 9 -3.52 29.24 39.54
CA THR A 9 -4.88 28.72 39.70
C THR A 9 -5.95 29.73 39.31
N ARG A 10 -5.82 31.00 39.71
CA ARG A 10 -6.78 32.06 39.32
C ARG A 10 -6.81 32.29 37.81
N VAL A 11 -5.63 32.37 37.18
CA VAL A 11 -5.51 32.51 35.73
C VAL A 11 -6.04 31.26 35.02
N PHE A 12 -5.78 30.07 35.56
CA PHE A 12 -6.35 28.83 35.04
C PHE A 12 -7.89 28.88 35.02
N TYR A 13 -8.55 29.21 36.14
CA TYR A 13 -10.02 29.29 36.19
C TYR A 13 -10.58 30.36 35.26
N PHE A 14 -9.93 31.53 35.16
CA PHE A 14 -10.32 32.57 34.22
C PHE A 14 -10.31 32.05 32.77
N VAL A 15 -9.28 31.30 32.37
CA VAL A 15 -9.17 30.76 31.01
C VAL A 15 -10.12 29.57 30.78
N ASN A 16 -10.22 28.65 31.73
CA ASN A 16 -11.00 27.41 31.59
C ASN A 16 -12.52 27.66 31.66
N HIS A 17 -12.96 28.60 32.50
CA HIS A 17 -14.38 28.96 32.68
C HIS A 17 -14.74 30.29 32.05
N GLY A 18 -14.02 31.36 32.39
CA GLY A 18 -14.36 32.73 31.99
C GLY A 18 -14.32 32.98 30.47
N LEU A 19 -13.51 32.22 29.73
CA LEU A 19 -13.42 32.31 28.27
C LEU A 19 -14.19 31.19 27.55
N SER A 20 -14.97 30.39 28.26
CA SER A 20 -15.73 29.27 27.70
C SER A 20 -16.79 29.76 26.70
N ASN A 21 -16.79 29.23 25.48
CA ASN A 21 -17.78 29.57 24.46
C ASN A 21 -17.81 28.52 23.34
N PRO A 22 -18.91 28.41 22.56
CA PRO A 22 -19.07 27.35 21.57
C PRO A 22 -17.95 27.30 20.50
N LEU A 23 -17.40 28.44 20.09
CA LEU A 23 -16.32 28.48 19.11
C LEU A 23 -15.03 27.89 19.69
N PHE A 24 -14.64 28.30 20.90
CA PHE A 24 -13.43 27.79 21.54
C PHE A 24 -13.58 26.35 22.03
N ASP A 25 -14.78 25.95 22.47
CA ASP A 25 -15.09 24.55 22.80
C ASP A 25 -14.92 23.64 21.58
N TRP A 26 -15.19 24.14 20.37
CA TRP A 26 -14.94 23.42 19.13
C TRP A 26 -13.47 23.50 18.68
N LEU A 27 -12.83 24.67 18.76
CA LEU A 27 -11.51 24.94 18.17
C LEU A 27 -10.35 24.48 19.06
N MET A 28 -10.40 24.76 20.37
CA MET A 28 -9.27 24.54 21.27
C MET A 28 -8.90 23.07 21.45
N PRO A 29 -9.83 22.10 21.53
CA PRO A 29 -9.48 20.67 21.54
C PRO A 29 -8.74 20.24 20.25
N ARG A 30 -9.07 20.85 19.11
CA ARG A 30 -8.46 20.58 17.80
C ARG A 30 -7.09 21.23 17.62
N LEU A 31 -6.83 22.37 18.26
CA LEU A 31 -5.49 22.97 18.28
C LEU A 31 -4.55 22.25 19.26
N SER A 32 -5.09 21.72 20.37
CA SER A 32 -4.35 21.16 21.49
C SER A 32 -3.82 19.73 21.31
N GLY A 33 -4.24 19.02 20.26
CA GLY A 33 -3.77 17.66 20.00
C GLY A 33 -4.68 16.53 20.51
N GLY A 34 -6.01 16.70 20.56
CA GLY A 34 -6.92 15.58 20.85
C GLY A 34 -6.80 14.41 19.84
N ARG A 35 -7.48 13.27 20.09
CA ARG A 35 -7.36 12.05 19.27
C ARG A 35 -7.44 12.30 17.76
N GLY A 36 -8.31 13.21 17.29
CA GLY A 36 -8.46 13.56 15.88
C GLY A 36 -7.39 14.49 15.28
N VAL A 37 -6.43 15.01 16.05
CA VAL A 37 -5.42 15.97 15.58
C VAL A 37 -4.10 15.27 15.30
N MET A 38 -3.70 14.26 16.09
CA MET A 38 -2.56 13.40 15.75
C MET A 38 -2.77 12.73 14.37
N GLU A 39 -4.03 12.49 14.00
CA GLU A 39 -4.42 11.93 12.70
C GLU A 39 -4.15 12.87 11.50
N TRP A 40 -4.11 14.19 11.68
CA TRP A 40 -3.88 15.15 10.56
C TRP A 40 -2.61 16.00 10.73
N PHE A 41 -2.23 16.34 11.95
CA PHE A 41 -1.04 17.15 12.27
C PHE A 41 0.25 16.42 11.91
N VAL A 42 0.40 15.14 12.27
CA VAL A 42 1.60 14.37 11.92
C VAL A 42 1.73 14.23 10.40
N PRO A 43 0.68 13.84 9.64
CA PRO A 43 0.74 13.86 8.18
C PRO A 43 1.02 15.24 7.60
N ALA A 44 0.45 16.32 8.14
CA ALA A 44 0.68 17.68 7.66
C ALA A 44 2.11 18.16 7.94
N ALA A 45 2.67 17.87 9.12
CA ALA A 45 4.05 18.18 9.47
C ALA A 45 5.04 17.38 8.63
N VAL A 46 4.78 16.09 8.40
CA VAL A 46 5.56 15.25 7.48
C VAL A 46 5.46 15.79 6.05
N LEU A 47 4.27 16.15 5.58
CA LEU A 47 4.08 16.76 4.26
C LEU A 47 4.85 18.08 4.14
N ALA A 48 4.77 18.96 5.14
CA ALA A 48 5.51 20.23 5.17
C ALA A 48 7.03 19.99 5.17
N LEU A 49 7.52 18.99 5.91
CA LEU A 49 8.92 18.55 5.90
C LEU A 49 9.32 18.04 4.50
N LEU A 50 8.52 17.16 3.89
CA LEU A 50 8.80 16.64 2.55
C LEU A 50 8.80 17.77 1.51
N VAL A 51 7.82 18.69 1.58
CA VAL A 51 7.78 19.87 0.71
C VAL A 51 9.04 20.73 0.91
N ALA A 52 9.46 20.98 2.15
CA ALA A 52 10.71 21.70 2.43
C ALA A 52 11.94 20.97 1.90
N VAL A 53 12.01 19.64 2.02
CA VAL A 53 13.12 18.81 1.53
C VAL A 53 13.22 18.79 0.00
N PHE A 54 12.10 18.66 -0.71
CA PHE A 54 12.10 18.53 -2.17
C PHE A 54 12.03 19.88 -2.89
N PHE A 55 11.30 20.85 -2.35
CA PHE A 55 11.06 22.15 -3.01
C PHE A 55 11.69 23.33 -2.26
N GLY A 56 12.04 23.16 -0.99
CA GLY A 56 12.61 24.23 -0.19
C GLY A 56 14.03 24.61 -0.62
N SER A 57 14.38 25.86 -0.36
CA SER A 57 15.76 26.33 -0.45
C SER A 57 16.66 25.56 0.55
N VAL A 58 17.99 25.63 0.40
CA VAL A 58 18.93 25.09 1.40
C VAL A 58 18.56 25.56 2.82
N ARG A 59 18.14 26.83 2.94
CA ARG A 59 17.64 27.44 4.18
C ARG A 59 16.41 26.74 4.75
N ALA A 60 15.42 26.47 3.91
CA ALA A 60 14.21 25.76 4.36
C ALA A 60 14.50 24.32 4.76
N ARG A 61 15.39 23.63 4.03
CA ARG A 61 15.81 22.25 4.33
C ARG A 61 16.52 22.14 5.67
N LEU A 62 17.48 23.02 5.92
CA LEU A 62 18.22 23.06 7.20
C LEU A 62 17.31 23.44 8.37
N CYS A 63 16.42 24.42 8.19
CA CYS A 63 15.43 24.78 9.21
C CYS A 63 14.55 23.57 9.57
N ALA A 64 13.99 22.90 8.57
CA ALA A 64 13.09 21.76 8.78
C ALA A 64 13.82 20.56 9.42
N LEU A 65 15.06 20.28 9.02
CA LEU A 65 15.90 19.24 9.63
C LEU A 65 16.20 19.56 11.10
N MET A 66 16.51 20.82 11.42
CA MET A 66 16.78 21.23 12.81
C MET A 66 15.53 21.20 13.67
N ILE A 67 14.35 21.53 13.13
CA ILE A 67 13.07 21.40 13.84
C ILE A 67 12.79 19.93 14.15
N PHE A 68 13.00 19.04 13.17
CA PHE A 68 12.84 17.61 13.40
C PHE A 68 13.79 17.11 14.50
N LEU A 69 15.08 17.46 14.41
CA LEU A 69 16.08 17.04 15.38
C LEU A 69 15.79 17.58 16.79
N VAL A 70 15.38 18.86 16.90
CA VAL A 70 15.11 19.47 18.20
C VAL A 70 13.90 18.86 18.87
N VAL A 71 12.84 18.52 18.12
CA VAL A 71 11.65 17.87 18.68
C VAL A 71 11.95 16.42 19.05
N ALA A 72 12.66 15.68 18.18
CA ALA A 72 13.00 14.28 18.41
C ALA A 72 13.91 14.08 19.64
N LEU A 73 14.80 15.03 19.94
CA LEU A 73 15.69 14.98 21.09
C LEU A 73 15.09 15.69 22.31
N GLY A 74 14.51 16.87 22.13
CA GLY A 74 14.07 17.75 23.21
C GLY A 74 12.91 17.20 24.04
N ASP A 75 11.94 16.52 23.41
CA ASP A 75 10.81 15.96 24.12
C ASP A 75 11.22 14.81 25.07
N PRO A 76 11.88 13.72 24.60
CA PRO A 76 12.28 12.63 25.49
C PRO A 76 13.40 13.02 26.47
N LEU A 77 14.40 13.81 26.05
CA LEU A 77 15.59 14.09 26.88
C LEU A 77 15.37 15.23 27.89
N VAL A 78 14.58 16.25 27.53
CA VAL A 78 14.42 17.45 28.36
C VAL A 78 13.02 17.50 28.96
N LEU A 79 11.98 17.61 28.13
CA LEU A 79 10.62 17.88 28.61
C LEU A 79 10.08 16.71 29.45
N ASN A 80 10.30 15.47 29.01
CA ASN A 80 9.84 14.30 29.74
C ASN A 80 10.68 14.03 31.00
N THR A 81 12.01 14.19 30.93
CA THR A 81 12.90 14.09 32.09
C THR A 81 12.50 15.08 33.19
N VAL A 82 12.33 16.36 32.85
CA VAL A 82 11.92 17.39 33.82
C VAL A 82 10.53 17.07 34.40
N LYS A 83 9.62 16.52 33.58
CA LYS A 83 8.30 16.10 34.03
C LYS A 83 8.32 14.96 35.05
N HIS A 84 9.23 13.99 34.86
CA HIS A 84 9.48 12.91 35.81
C HIS A 84 10.26 13.35 37.06
N VAL A 85 10.85 14.54 37.06
CA VAL A 85 11.48 15.08 38.27
C VAL A 85 10.48 15.90 39.08
N ILE A 86 9.66 16.72 38.42
CA ILE A 86 8.74 17.65 39.10
C ILE A 86 7.47 16.94 39.59
N HIS A 87 6.91 16.01 38.81
CA HIS A 87 5.69 15.26 39.15
C HIS A 87 4.47 16.11 39.58
N ARG A 88 4.38 17.37 39.13
CA ARG A 88 3.25 18.26 39.45
C ARG A 88 1.92 17.61 39.00
N PRO A 89 0.91 17.48 39.87
CA PRO A 89 -0.40 16.94 39.46
C PRO A 89 -1.08 17.87 38.46
N ARG A 90 -1.92 17.32 37.58
CA ARG A 90 -2.66 18.12 36.58
C ARG A 90 -3.86 18.84 37.20
N PRO A 91 -4.31 19.98 36.61
CA PRO A 91 -5.50 20.68 37.08
C PRO A 91 -6.73 19.76 37.21
N CYS A 92 -6.96 18.89 36.22
CA CYS A 92 -8.07 17.93 36.22
C CYS A 92 -8.04 16.89 37.37
N MET A 93 -6.90 16.70 38.04
CA MET A 93 -6.79 15.79 39.18
C MET A 93 -6.75 16.53 40.53
N ALA A 94 -6.20 17.75 40.55
CA ALA A 94 -5.91 18.48 41.78
C ALA A 94 -6.92 19.59 42.12
N LEU A 95 -7.67 20.09 41.14
CA LEU A 95 -8.62 21.19 41.33
C LEU A 95 -10.07 20.72 41.20
N PRO A 96 -10.99 21.25 42.02
CA PRO A 96 -12.42 20.98 41.86
C PRO A 96 -12.99 21.73 40.64
N ASN A 97 -14.06 21.18 40.05
CA ASN A 97 -14.87 21.83 39.01
C ASN A 97 -14.09 22.27 37.76
N VAL A 98 -13.12 21.49 37.28
CA VAL A 98 -12.44 21.74 36.01
C VAL A 98 -13.30 21.32 34.82
N ILE A 99 -13.42 22.16 33.78
CA ILE A 99 -14.04 21.78 32.52
C ILE A 99 -13.02 21.01 31.67
N GLU A 100 -13.17 19.68 31.64
CA GLU A 100 -12.29 18.78 30.90
C GLU A 100 -12.82 18.51 29.48
N ARG A 101 -12.00 18.81 28.46
CA ARG A 101 -12.39 18.68 27.04
C ARG A 101 -11.63 17.59 26.27
N LEU A 102 -10.58 17.01 26.86
CA LEU A 102 -9.62 16.14 26.16
C LEU A 102 -9.34 14.78 26.82
N GLY A 103 -9.86 14.50 28.01
CA GLY A 103 -9.40 13.37 28.81
C GLY A 103 -8.25 13.78 29.75
N CYS A 104 -8.35 13.46 31.03
CA CYS A 104 -7.27 13.60 32.01
C CYS A 104 -6.34 12.38 31.93
N THR A 105 -5.04 12.60 32.12
CA THR A 105 -4.04 11.52 32.13
C THR A 105 -3.26 11.56 33.45
N PRO A 106 -2.82 10.40 33.99
CA PRO A 106 -2.11 10.36 35.27
C PRO A 106 -0.65 10.86 35.20
N SER A 107 -0.21 11.37 34.04
CA SER A 107 1.15 11.89 33.85
C SER A 107 1.31 13.31 34.45
N GLY A 108 2.55 13.65 34.85
CA GLY A 108 2.89 14.97 35.38
C GLY A 108 2.50 16.14 34.46
N SER A 109 2.12 17.26 35.05
CA SER A 109 1.63 18.46 34.35
C SER A 109 2.75 19.38 33.85
N MET A 110 3.83 19.53 34.60
CA MET A 110 4.90 20.48 34.32
C MET A 110 6.16 19.79 33.80
N PRO A 111 6.81 20.26 32.71
CA PRO A 111 6.33 21.25 31.73
C PRO A 111 5.38 20.64 30.68
N SER A 112 4.63 21.50 29.99
CA SER A 112 3.80 21.10 28.86
C SER A 112 4.66 20.76 27.63
N ALA A 113 4.69 19.48 27.23
CA ALA A 113 5.45 19.01 26.07
C ALA A 113 4.96 19.64 24.75
N HIS A 114 3.65 19.83 24.60
CA HIS A 114 3.06 20.45 23.42
C HIS A 114 3.51 21.91 23.29
N ALA A 115 3.45 22.67 24.39
CA ALA A 115 3.96 24.04 24.40
C ALA A 115 5.47 24.07 24.08
N GLY A 116 6.26 23.20 24.70
CA GLY A 116 7.71 23.13 24.46
C GLY A 116 8.07 22.86 23.00
N ASN A 117 7.45 21.87 22.37
CA ASN A 117 7.74 21.52 20.97
C ASN A 117 7.38 22.66 20.00
N TRP A 118 6.26 23.35 20.22
CA TRP A 118 5.86 24.49 19.39
C TRP A 118 6.74 25.72 19.57
N PHE A 119 7.17 26.03 20.80
CA PHE A 119 8.08 27.14 21.06
C PHE A 119 9.52 26.82 20.60
N ALA A 120 9.94 25.56 20.62
CA ALA A 120 11.18 25.11 19.99
C ALA A 120 11.16 25.33 18.47
N ALA A 121 10.06 24.97 17.81
CA ALA A 121 9.87 25.21 16.38
C ALA A 121 9.83 26.71 16.05
N ALA A 122 9.08 27.51 16.82
CA ALA A 122 9.02 28.96 16.65
C ALA A 122 10.40 29.63 16.84
N MET A 123 11.21 29.16 17.79
CA MET A 123 12.59 29.64 17.98
C MET A 123 13.47 29.34 16.77
N LEU A 124 13.44 28.12 16.23
CA LEU A 124 14.22 27.81 15.03
C LEU A 124 13.74 28.60 13.82
N VAL A 125 12.44 28.76 13.63
CA VAL A 125 11.90 29.61 12.56
C VAL A 125 12.32 31.07 12.75
N PHE A 126 12.36 31.57 13.98
CA PHE A 126 12.92 32.89 14.27
C PHE A 126 14.38 32.98 13.85
N LEU A 127 15.24 32.05 14.27
CA LEU A 127 16.67 32.05 13.91
C LEU A 127 16.88 31.98 12.39
N PHE A 128 16.11 31.14 11.70
CA PHE A 128 16.19 30.95 10.26
C PHE A 128 15.43 32.01 9.46
N TYR A 129 14.49 32.77 10.00
CA TYR A 129 13.66 33.68 9.21
C TYR A 129 13.40 35.02 9.92
N ARG A 130 14.29 35.46 10.82
CA ARG A 130 14.18 36.73 11.57
C ARG A 130 13.83 37.96 10.71
N HIS A 131 14.29 37.98 9.47
CA HIS A 131 14.05 39.06 8.51
C HIS A 131 12.70 38.97 7.78
N LYS A 132 12.06 37.80 7.78
CA LYS A 132 10.73 37.55 7.21
C LYS A 132 9.69 37.52 8.32
N ARG A 133 9.38 38.71 8.87
CA ARG A 133 8.41 38.94 9.94
C ARG A 133 7.11 38.11 9.85
N PRO A 134 6.41 38.02 8.70
CA PRO A 134 5.15 37.26 8.65
C PRO A 134 5.32 35.76 8.94
N ILE A 135 6.45 35.14 8.53
CA ILE A 135 6.70 33.71 8.76
C ILE A 135 6.89 33.46 10.25
N PHE A 136 7.77 34.23 10.89
CA PHE A 136 8.01 34.13 12.34
C PHE A 136 6.74 34.40 13.14
N LEU A 137 6.02 35.48 12.83
CA LEU A 137 4.78 35.84 13.53
C LEU A 137 3.71 34.77 13.39
N SER A 138 3.59 34.14 12.21
CA SER A 138 2.62 33.04 12.02
C SER A 138 2.96 31.82 12.89
N THR A 139 4.24 31.46 13.01
CA THR A 139 4.66 30.33 13.84
C THR A 139 4.58 30.63 15.33
N LEU A 140 4.87 31.87 15.73
CA LEU A 140 4.70 32.30 17.11
C LEU A 140 3.22 32.35 17.51
N PHE A 141 2.36 32.89 16.63
CA PHE A 141 0.91 32.88 16.84
C PHE A 141 0.40 31.46 17.05
N MET A 142 0.84 30.51 16.22
CA MET A 142 0.46 29.11 16.37
C MET A 142 0.98 28.51 17.69
N ALA A 143 2.22 28.79 18.09
CA ALA A 143 2.77 28.33 19.37
C ALA A 143 1.98 28.87 20.56
N CYS A 144 1.61 30.16 20.53
CA CYS A 144 0.76 30.79 21.53
C CYS A 144 -0.66 30.20 21.55
N ALA A 145 -1.26 29.96 20.37
CA ALA A 145 -2.59 29.37 20.25
C ALA A 145 -2.62 27.95 20.84
N VAL A 146 -1.61 27.14 20.55
CA VAL A 146 -1.49 25.79 21.13
C VAL A 146 -1.26 25.86 22.63
N ALA A 147 -0.36 26.72 23.10
CA ALA A 147 -0.14 26.98 24.53
C ALA A 147 -1.43 27.35 25.27
N PHE A 148 -2.18 28.32 24.75
CA PHE A 148 -3.47 28.74 25.28
C PHE A 148 -4.47 27.59 25.31
N SER A 149 -4.54 26.81 24.23
CA SER A 149 -5.46 25.68 24.14
C SER A 149 -5.20 24.61 25.22
N ARG A 150 -3.95 24.42 25.68
CA ARG A 150 -3.63 23.47 26.76
C ARG A 150 -4.23 23.89 28.11
N VAL A 151 -4.24 25.19 28.40
CA VAL A 151 -4.86 25.74 29.61
C VAL A 151 -6.38 25.69 29.50
N TYR A 152 -6.92 26.12 28.35
CA TYR A 152 -8.36 26.13 28.07
C TYR A 152 -9.00 24.75 28.23
N ASN A 153 -8.35 23.70 27.73
CA ASN A 153 -8.88 22.33 27.78
C ASN A 153 -8.77 21.66 29.16
N GLY A 154 -8.25 22.35 30.17
CA GLY A 154 -8.19 21.84 31.55
C GLY A 154 -7.03 20.89 31.85
N VAL A 155 -6.05 20.78 30.94
CA VAL A 155 -5.01 19.73 31.02
C VAL A 155 -3.66 20.22 31.57
N HIS A 156 -3.44 21.53 31.65
CA HIS A 156 -2.21 22.16 32.16
C HIS A 156 -2.49 23.52 32.82
N TYR A 157 -1.70 23.90 33.81
CA TYR A 157 -1.68 25.25 34.37
C TYR A 157 -0.94 26.24 33.44
N PRO A 158 -1.22 27.56 33.50
CA PRO A 158 -0.44 28.59 32.82
C PRO A 158 1.08 28.46 33.04
N GLY A 159 1.51 28.18 34.27
CA GLY A 159 2.91 27.97 34.63
C GLY A 159 3.55 26.77 33.93
N ASP A 160 2.80 25.69 33.69
CA ASP A 160 3.31 24.51 32.99
C ASP A 160 3.60 24.81 31.52
N VAL A 161 2.74 25.64 30.92
CA VAL A 161 2.83 26.07 29.53
C VAL A 161 3.96 27.09 29.36
N LEU A 162 4.11 28.02 30.32
CA LEU A 162 5.23 28.97 30.35
C LEU A 162 6.58 28.24 30.51
N ALA A 163 6.67 27.29 31.45
CA ALA A 163 7.87 26.48 31.63
C ALA A 163 8.19 25.65 30.36
N GLY A 164 7.16 25.08 29.72
CA GLY A 164 7.31 24.43 28.42
C GLY A 164 7.85 25.38 27.37
N ALA A 165 7.30 26.59 27.25
CA ALA A 165 7.72 27.59 26.27
C ALA A 165 9.19 28.01 26.47
N ILE A 166 9.61 28.29 27.71
CA ILE A 166 10.98 28.69 28.06
C ILE A 166 11.96 27.56 27.76
N LEU A 167 11.68 26.35 28.24
CA LEU A 167 12.53 25.18 28.00
C LEU A 167 12.63 24.87 26.51
N GLY A 168 11.49 24.87 25.80
CA GLY A 168 11.36 24.67 24.36
C GLY A 168 12.25 25.61 23.55
N ALA A 169 12.06 26.91 23.75
CA ALA A 169 12.86 27.94 23.09
C ALA A 169 14.34 27.85 23.47
N GLY A 170 14.64 27.58 24.75
CA GLY A 170 16.00 27.50 25.28
C GLY A 170 16.81 26.35 24.69
N TYR A 171 16.30 25.11 24.73
CA TYR A 171 17.02 23.96 24.17
C TYR A 171 17.14 24.07 22.64
N ALA A 172 16.18 24.70 21.96
CA ALA A 172 16.25 24.92 20.53
C ALA A 172 17.36 25.90 20.13
N ALA A 173 17.48 27.01 20.86
CA ALA A 173 18.57 27.96 20.68
C ALA A 173 19.93 27.30 21.00
N ALA A 174 20.02 26.55 22.11
CA ALA A 174 21.25 25.85 22.50
C ALA A 174 21.70 24.84 21.45
N LEU A 175 20.77 24.01 20.94
CA LEU A 175 21.07 23.06 19.86
C LEU A 175 21.54 23.78 18.59
N ALA A 176 20.86 24.86 18.21
CA ALA A 176 21.20 25.63 17.02
C ALA A 176 22.61 26.24 17.10
N ILE A 177 22.95 26.86 18.24
CA ILE A 177 24.26 27.44 18.49
C ILE A 177 25.34 26.36 18.52
N THR A 178 25.07 25.23 19.18
CA THR A 178 26.00 24.11 19.28
C THR A 178 26.31 23.52 17.90
N LEU A 179 25.28 23.24 17.09
CA LEU A 179 25.45 22.72 15.74
C LEU A 179 26.19 23.71 14.83
N GLN A 180 25.88 25.01 14.93
CA GLN A 180 26.59 26.04 14.18
C GLN A 180 28.07 26.13 14.59
N SER A 181 28.37 26.00 15.88
CA SER A 181 29.74 26.05 16.41
C SER A 181 30.54 24.81 16.00
N LEU A 182 29.94 23.61 16.12
CA LEU A 182 30.52 22.36 15.63
C LEU A 182 30.74 22.41 14.12
N TRP A 183 29.81 22.96 13.35
CA TRP A 183 29.95 23.11 11.90
C TRP A 183 31.11 24.04 11.53
N ASN A 184 31.31 25.13 12.27
CA ASN A 184 32.43 26.05 12.05
C ASN A 184 33.80 25.41 12.32
N VAL A 185 33.88 24.40 13.18
CA VAL A 185 35.13 23.69 13.51
C VAL A 185 35.31 22.45 12.65
N ILE A 186 34.35 21.53 12.72
CA ILE A 186 34.38 20.23 12.04
C ILE A 186 34.16 20.40 10.54
N GLY A 187 33.21 21.24 10.13
CA GLY A 187 32.90 21.49 8.71
C GLY A 187 34.11 22.05 7.97
N LYS A 188 34.87 22.98 8.56
CA LYS A 188 36.12 23.49 7.97
C LYS A 188 37.20 22.42 7.86
N LYS A 189 37.40 21.64 8.93
CA LYS A 189 38.50 20.67 9.01
C LYS A 189 38.27 19.42 8.17
N TRP A 190 37.04 18.91 8.16
CA TRP A 190 36.71 17.59 7.58
C TRP A 190 35.84 17.68 6.33
N PHE A 191 35.12 18.79 6.11
CA PHE A 191 34.20 18.96 4.98
C PHE A 191 34.40 20.31 4.24
N PRO A 192 35.63 20.66 3.84
CA PRO A 192 35.96 22.01 3.35
C PRO A 192 35.13 22.43 2.13
N LEU A 193 34.79 21.50 1.23
CA LEU A 193 33.97 21.74 0.05
C LEU A 193 32.49 22.01 0.37
N TRP A 194 31.95 21.40 1.43
CA TRP A 194 30.57 21.66 1.88
C TRP A 194 30.50 22.91 2.75
N HIS A 195 31.51 23.12 3.60
CA HIS A 195 31.60 24.33 4.40
C HIS A 195 31.78 25.58 3.53
N SER A 196 32.53 25.50 2.41
CA SER A 196 32.64 26.61 1.46
C SER A 196 31.31 26.93 0.76
N GLN A 197 30.47 25.93 0.50
CA GLN A 197 29.14 26.10 -0.06
C GLN A 197 28.08 26.52 0.98
N CYS A 198 28.27 26.18 2.25
CA CYS A 198 27.37 26.50 3.34
C CYS A 198 28.18 26.91 4.58
N PRO A 199 28.69 28.16 4.64
CA PRO A 199 29.54 28.61 5.75
C PRO A 199 28.76 28.82 7.06
N SER A 200 27.43 28.92 6.98
CA SER A 200 26.55 28.99 8.15
C SER A 200 25.31 28.15 7.94
N LEU A 201 25.01 27.30 8.93
CA LEU A 201 23.77 26.51 8.97
C LEU A 201 22.54 27.40 9.17
N LEU A 202 22.66 28.47 9.96
CA LEU A 202 21.56 29.40 10.27
C LEU A 202 21.35 30.46 9.19
N ASN A 203 22.39 30.78 8.41
CA ASN A 203 22.29 31.71 7.29
C ASN A 203 22.92 31.14 6.00
N PRO A 204 22.32 30.08 5.42
CA PRO A 204 22.86 29.41 4.25
C PRO A 204 22.59 30.19 2.95
N SER A 205 22.01 31.40 3.00
CA SER A 205 21.75 32.24 1.83
C SER A 205 22.89 33.23 1.50
N ALA A 206 23.99 33.21 2.25
CA ALA A 206 25.23 33.94 1.89
C ALA A 206 26.00 33.30 0.70
N ILE A 207 25.34 32.43 -0.06
CA ILE A 207 25.90 31.72 -1.22
C ILE A 207 26.11 32.73 -2.36
N ARG A 208 27.37 33.05 -2.68
CA ARG A 208 27.72 33.51 -4.02
C ARG A 208 27.77 32.27 -4.92
N HIS A 209 26.87 32.18 -5.88
CA HIS A 209 26.99 31.16 -6.93
C HIS A 209 28.15 31.55 -7.87
N PRO A 210 29.18 30.71 -8.07
CA PRO A 210 30.05 30.87 -9.22
C PRO A 210 29.20 30.70 -10.49
N ALA A 211 29.34 31.64 -11.42
CA ALA A 211 28.47 31.85 -12.58
C ALA A 211 28.61 30.80 -13.70
N SER A 212 29.03 29.56 -13.43
CA SER A 212 29.61 28.68 -14.45
C SER A 212 29.02 27.27 -14.58
N ALA A 213 27.77 27.03 -14.17
CA ALA A 213 27.07 25.80 -14.55
C ALA A 213 25.82 26.17 -15.35
N GLU A 214 25.78 25.80 -16.64
CA GLU A 214 24.58 25.96 -17.45
C GLU A 214 23.39 25.36 -16.70
N PRO A 215 22.35 26.15 -16.40
CA PRO A 215 21.21 25.63 -15.67
C PRO A 215 20.48 24.65 -16.57
N HIS A 216 20.35 23.38 -16.14
CA HIS A 216 19.21 22.58 -16.55
C HIS A 216 17.95 23.45 -16.35
N PRO A 217 17.02 23.53 -17.33
CA PRO A 217 15.84 24.37 -17.20
C PRO A 217 15.19 24.07 -15.85
N GLN A 218 15.01 25.09 -15.00
CA GLN A 218 14.49 24.89 -13.63
C GLN A 218 13.17 24.07 -13.61
N SER A 219 12.42 24.13 -14.71
CA SER A 219 11.23 23.33 -14.98
C SER A 219 11.46 21.81 -15.00
N GLU A 220 12.58 21.31 -15.56
CA GLU A 220 12.89 19.87 -15.61
C GLU A 220 13.12 19.29 -14.21
N ILE A 221 13.91 20.00 -13.39
CA ILE A 221 14.18 19.61 -12.00
C ILE A 221 12.88 19.66 -11.16
N LEU A 222 11.99 20.62 -11.44
CA LEU A 222 10.72 20.77 -10.74
C LEU A 222 9.81 19.55 -10.94
N TRP A 223 9.66 19.05 -12.18
CA TRP A 223 8.83 17.87 -12.46
C TRP A 223 9.34 16.61 -11.76
N LEU A 224 10.66 16.44 -11.69
CA LEU A 224 11.26 15.33 -10.96
C LEU A 224 11.01 15.41 -9.46
N ARG A 225 11.19 16.60 -8.86
CA ARG A 225 10.91 16.83 -7.43
C ARG A 225 9.45 16.60 -7.10
N LEU A 226 8.54 17.03 -7.97
CA LEU A 226 7.11 16.77 -7.85
C LEU A 226 6.77 15.30 -7.95
N GLY A 227 7.37 14.59 -8.91
CA GLY A 227 7.21 13.14 -9.00
C GLY A 227 7.66 12.43 -7.74
N VAL A 228 8.84 12.75 -7.20
CA VAL A 228 9.34 12.13 -5.96
C VAL A 228 8.46 12.46 -4.76
N LEU A 229 8.02 13.72 -4.60
CA LEU A 229 7.11 14.09 -3.52
C LEU A 229 5.81 13.28 -3.61
N VAL A 230 5.20 13.20 -4.79
CA VAL A 230 3.96 12.45 -5.00
C VAL A 230 4.14 10.97 -4.67
N ILE A 231 5.26 10.35 -5.07
CA ILE A 231 5.58 8.96 -4.73
C ILE A 231 5.65 8.77 -3.20
N LEU A 232 6.32 9.66 -2.48
CA LEU A 232 6.47 9.56 -1.03
C LEU A 232 5.17 9.79 -0.28
N VAL A 233 4.39 10.80 -0.68
CA VAL A 233 3.05 11.06 -0.12
C VAL A 233 2.16 9.84 -0.31
N MET A 234 2.21 9.19 -1.47
CA MET A 234 1.41 7.99 -1.74
C MET A 234 1.90 6.76 -0.98
N LEU A 235 3.22 6.58 -0.84
CA LEU A 235 3.79 5.50 -0.04
C LEU A 235 3.34 5.61 1.42
N ILE A 236 3.54 6.79 2.02
CA ILE A 236 3.16 7.05 3.41
C ILE A 236 1.65 6.96 3.57
N GLY A 237 0.87 7.56 2.67
CA GLY A 237 -0.60 7.52 2.70
C GLY A 237 -1.15 6.10 2.62
N ARG A 238 -0.58 5.23 1.77
CA ARG A 238 -0.97 3.82 1.68
C ARG A 238 -0.61 3.02 2.93
N TRP A 239 0.57 3.26 3.52
CA TRP A 239 0.92 2.63 4.79
C TRP A 239 0.00 3.07 5.93
N ILE A 240 -0.35 4.36 6.02
CA ILE A 240 -1.33 4.85 7.00
C ILE A 240 -2.69 4.19 6.76
N TYR A 241 -3.15 4.12 5.50
CA TYR A 241 -4.40 3.46 5.13
C TYR A 241 -4.43 1.99 5.56
N LEU A 242 -3.34 1.25 5.35
CA LEU A 242 -3.20 -0.13 5.79
C LEU A 242 -3.15 -0.26 7.31
N ALA A 243 -2.40 0.61 7.98
CA ALA A 243 -2.26 0.62 9.43
C ALA A 243 -3.57 0.97 10.16
N ALA A 244 -4.47 1.71 9.52
CA ALA A 244 -5.80 2.01 10.06
C ALA A 244 -6.70 0.76 10.24
N GLY A 245 -6.33 -0.38 9.65
CA GLY A 245 -7.00 -1.67 9.89
C GLY A 245 -8.42 -1.79 9.33
N GLY A 246 -8.82 -0.87 8.44
CA GLY A 246 -10.15 -0.85 7.82
C GLY A 246 -10.35 -1.88 6.71
N VAL A 247 -9.27 -2.53 6.24
CA VAL A 247 -9.26 -3.48 5.12
C VAL A 247 -8.70 -4.82 5.56
N GLN A 248 -9.51 -5.86 5.49
CA GLN A 248 -9.15 -7.23 5.87
C GLN A 248 -8.44 -7.96 4.72
N LEU A 249 -7.80 -9.10 4.97
CA LEU A 249 -7.13 -9.90 3.94
C LEU A 249 -8.13 -10.43 2.92
N SER A 250 -7.69 -10.54 1.67
CA SER A 250 -8.37 -11.35 0.66
C SER A 250 -8.07 -12.84 0.86
N GLN A 251 -8.86 -13.71 0.20
CA GLN A 251 -8.65 -15.16 0.21
C GLN A 251 -7.23 -15.54 -0.25
N ASP A 252 -6.73 -14.91 -1.33
CA ASP A 252 -5.39 -15.19 -1.87
C ASP A 252 -4.29 -14.79 -0.88
N GLU A 253 -4.39 -13.61 -0.27
CA GLU A 253 -3.39 -13.12 0.68
C GLU A 253 -3.31 -14.01 1.92
N ALA A 254 -4.46 -14.42 2.46
CA ALA A 254 -4.50 -15.26 3.65
C ALA A 254 -3.99 -16.68 3.37
N TYR A 255 -4.28 -17.22 2.18
CA TYR A 255 -3.77 -18.53 1.76
C TYR A 255 -2.26 -18.51 1.54
N GLN A 256 -1.73 -17.49 0.86
CA GLN A 256 -0.29 -17.27 0.68
C GLN A 256 0.41 -16.99 2.01
N TRP A 257 -0.29 -16.41 2.98
CA TRP A 257 0.25 -16.20 4.31
C TRP A 257 0.49 -17.53 5.02
N VAL A 258 -0.40 -18.53 4.86
CA VAL A 258 -0.15 -19.88 5.38
C VAL A 258 1.10 -20.49 4.73
N TRP A 259 1.34 -20.25 3.44
CA TRP A 259 2.56 -20.70 2.76
C TRP A 259 3.82 -20.10 3.40
N SER A 260 3.76 -18.83 3.83
CA SER A 260 4.87 -18.19 4.55
C SER A 260 5.25 -18.87 5.86
N LYS A 261 4.35 -19.69 6.41
CA LYS A 261 4.57 -20.50 7.62
C LYS A 261 5.16 -21.89 7.32
N HIS A 262 5.18 -22.28 6.05
CA HIS A 262 5.74 -23.54 5.57
C HIS A 262 6.66 -23.28 4.36
N PRO A 263 7.91 -22.82 4.59
CA PRO A 263 8.85 -22.52 3.52
C PRO A 263 9.10 -23.74 2.61
N ALA A 264 9.01 -23.53 1.30
CA ALA A 264 9.24 -24.55 0.29
C ALA A 264 9.95 -23.95 -0.94
N LEU A 265 10.58 -24.80 -1.76
CA LEU A 265 11.23 -24.37 -3.01
C LEU A 265 10.22 -23.88 -4.07
N SER A 266 8.98 -24.35 -3.99
CA SER A 266 7.83 -23.88 -4.76
C SER A 266 6.53 -24.34 -4.08
N TYR A 267 5.40 -23.85 -4.56
CA TYR A 267 4.06 -24.24 -4.10
C TYR A 267 3.22 -24.74 -5.28
N TYR A 268 2.11 -25.42 -4.94
CA TYR A 268 1.20 -26.08 -5.87
C TYR A 268 0.83 -25.23 -7.07
N SER A 269 0.48 -23.95 -6.87
CA SER A 269 0.01 -23.08 -7.95
C SER A 269 0.96 -21.94 -8.29
N LYS A 270 1.99 -21.66 -7.45
CA LYS A 270 2.87 -20.48 -7.59
C LYS A 270 4.31 -20.74 -7.11
N PRO A 271 5.29 -19.97 -7.62
CA PRO A 271 6.67 -19.94 -7.09
C PRO A 271 6.77 -19.47 -5.62
N PRO A 272 7.95 -19.55 -4.98
CA PRO A 272 8.10 -19.30 -3.54
C PRO A 272 8.13 -17.82 -3.12
N GLY A 273 8.33 -16.88 -4.05
CA GLY A 273 8.65 -15.49 -3.72
C GLY A 273 7.60 -14.78 -2.89
N ILE A 274 6.31 -15.03 -3.13
CA ILE A 274 5.23 -14.40 -2.35
C ILE A 274 5.23 -14.85 -0.89
N ALA A 275 5.51 -16.14 -0.63
CA ALA A 275 5.61 -16.68 0.72
C ALA A 275 6.81 -16.07 1.46
N LEU A 276 7.96 -15.90 0.79
CA LEU A 276 9.15 -15.26 1.35
C LEU A 276 8.90 -13.77 1.68
N ILE A 277 8.21 -13.04 0.79
CA ILE A 277 7.87 -11.62 1.00
C ILE A 277 6.94 -11.46 2.20
N GLN A 278 5.89 -12.28 2.29
CA GLN A 278 4.96 -12.24 3.42
C GLN A 278 5.60 -12.76 4.73
N PHE A 279 6.52 -13.73 4.64
CA PHE A 279 7.32 -14.16 5.79
C PHE A 279 8.14 -12.99 6.35
N ALA A 280 8.86 -12.27 5.49
CA ALA A 280 9.64 -11.10 5.90
C ALA A 280 8.74 -10.00 6.50
N GLY A 281 7.60 -9.70 5.87
CA GLY A 281 6.69 -8.66 6.34
C GLY A 281 6.05 -9.00 7.70
N THR A 282 5.61 -10.25 7.88
CA THR A 282 5.02 -10.70 9.14
C THR A 282 6.05 -10.94 10.25
N ARG A 283 7.33 -11.16 9.91
CA ARG A 283 8.41 -11.18 10.90
C ARG A 283 8.69 -9.80 11.47
N LEU A 284 8.58 -8.74 10.67
CA LEU A 284 8.82 -7.35 11.06
C LEU A 284 7.64 -6.75 11.84
N PHE A 285 6.40 -7.02 11.41
CA PHE A 285 5.20 -6.34 11.93
C PHE A 285 4.15 -7.30 12.53
N GLY A 286 4.55 -8.55 12.78
CA GLY A 286 3.66 -9.61 13.24
C GLY A 286 2.67 -10.10 12.18
N ASP A 287 1.90 -11.12 12.55
CA ASP A 287 0.80 -11.65 11.73
C ASP A 287 -0.40 -10.71 11.74
N THR A 288 -0.24 -9.58 11.07
CA THR A 288 -1.21 -8.49 10.93
C THR A 288 -1.47 -8.22 9.44
N GLU A 289 -2.62 -7.62 9.11
CA GLU A 289 -2.91 -7.21 7.74
C GLU A 289 -1.85 -6.26 7.18
N PHE A 290 -1.31 -5.40 8.05
CA PHE A 290 -0.19 -4.51 7.72
C PHE A 290 1.09 -5.31 7.42
N GLY A 291 1.45 -6.28 8.25
CA GLY A 291 2.64 -7.12 8.04
C GLY A 291 2.58 -7.92 6.73
N VAL A 292 1.42 -8.46 6.38
CA VAL A 292 1.20 -9.16 5.10
C VAL A 292 1.36 -8.21 3.91
N ARG A 293 0.89 -6.97 4.03
CA ARG A 293 0.82 -6.00 2.91
C ARG A 293 1.97 -5.00 2.84
N PHE A 294 2.85 -4.95 3.83
CA PHE A 294 3.87 -3.91 4.00
C PHE A 294 4.65 -3.59 2.72
N PHE A 295 5.12 -4.62 2.01
CA PHE A 295 5.94 -4.45 0.82
C PHE A 295 5.18 -3.99 -0.43
N SER A 296 3.85 -4.07 -0.48
CA SER A 296 3.09 -3.79 -1.71
C SER A 296 3.14 -2.29 -2.07
N PRO A 297 2.83 -1.36 -1.13
CA PRO A 297 3.06 0.06 -1.35
C PRO A 297 4.52 0.41 -1.65
N LEU A 298 5.47 -0.31 -1.02
CA LEU A 298 6.90 -0.08 -1.21
C LEU A 298 7.35 -0.48 -2.63
N PHE A 299 6.93 -1.63 -3.13
CA PHE A 299 7.22 -2.06 -4.50
C PHE A 299 6.63 -1.08 -5.52
N ALA A 300 5.39 -0.62 -5.31
CA ALA A 300 4.77 0.39 -6.16
C ALA A 300 5.58 1.72 -6.16
N ALA A 301 6.10 2.14 -5.00
CA ALA A 301 6.94 3.33 -4.90
C ALA A 301 8.29 3.16 -5.61
N ILE A 302 8.94 1.99 -5.46
CA ILE A 302 10.19 1.67 -6.15
C ILE A 302 9.99 1.67 -7.67
N VAL A 303 8.95 0.98 -8.17
CA VAL A 303 8.58 0.97 -9.60
C VAL A 303 8.36 2.38 -10.12
N SER A 304 7.58 3.18 -9.38
CA SER A 304 7.27 4.56 -9.75
C SER A 304 8.53 5.42 -9.83
N PHE A 305 9.46 5.26 -8.87
CA PHE A 305 10.73 6.00 -8.87
C PHE A 305 11.65 5.56 -10.01
N MET A 306 11.76 4.25 -10.25
CA MET A 306 12.53 3.70 -11.36
C MET A 306 12.04 4.24 -12.71
N LEU A 307 10.73 4.21 -12.94
CA LEU A 307 10.12 4.76 -14.15
C LEU A 307 10.26 6.28 -14.23
N LEU A 308 10.08 7.01 -13.12
CA LEU A 308 10.27 8.46 -13.08
C LEU A 308 11.69 8.87 -13.52
N ARG A 309 12.71 8.14 -13.07
CA ARG A 309 14.11 8.44 -13.43
C ARG A 309 14.44 8.00 -14.85
N PHE A 310 14.02 6.79 -15.22
CA PHE A 310 14.27 6.23 -16.54
C PHE A 310 13.57 7.06 -17.63
N PHE A 311 12.29 7.34 -17.47
CA PHE A 311 11.51 8.05 -18.48
C PHE A 311 11.88 9.53 -18.57
N ALA A 312 12.26 10.17 -17.45
CA ALA A 312 12.80 11.53 -17.50
C ALA A 312 14.10 11.63 -18.30
N ARG A 313 14.97 10.62 -18.20
CA ARG A 313 16.22 10.54 -18.95
C ARG A 313 15.99 10.29 -20.45
N GLU A 314 15.10 9.36 -20.79
CA GLU A 314 14.95 8.88 -22.17
C GLU A 314 13.88 9.65 -22.98
N VAL A 315 12.96 10.35 -22.32
CA VAL A 315 11.85 11.08 -22.96
C VAL A 315 11.76 12.55 -22.50
N GLY A 316 11.85 12.80 -21.20
CA GLY A 316 11.83 14.14 -20.58
C GLY A 316 11.08 14.18 -19.25
N SER A 317 11.36 15.16 -18.39
CA SER A 317 10.84 15.16 -17.01
C SER A 317 9.34 15.40 -16.93
N ARG A 318 8.77 16.25 -17.81
CA ARG A 318 7.31 16.48 -17.89
C ARG A 318 6.53 15.20 -18.26
N PRO A 319 6.81 14.52 -19.38
CA PRO A 319 6.08 13.29 -19.73
C PRO A 319 6.37 12.17 -18.72
N SER A 320 7.53 12.18 -18.05
CA SER A 320 7.78 11.27 -16.93
C SER A 320 6.86 11.50 -15.73
N PHE A 321 6.57 12.75 -15.39
CA PHE A 321 5.57 13.07 -14.37
C PHE A 321 4.16 12.68 -14.83
N TRP A 322 3.83 12.85 -16.12
CA TRP A 322 2.56 12.38 -16.66
C TRP A 322 2.39 10.85 -16.55
N LEU A 323 3.44 10.08 -16.83
CA LEU A 323 3.43 8.63 -16.66
C LEU A 323 3.16 8.22 -15.20
N LEU A 324 3.73 8.95 -14.24
CA LEU A 324 3.43 8.74 -12.81
C LEU A 324 1.94 8.95 -12.52
N LEU A 325 1.34 10.04 -13.02
CA LEU A 325 -0.08 10.32 -12.85
C LEU A 325 -0.97 9.25 -13.50
N VAL A 326 -0.60 8.76 -14.69
CA VAL A 326 -1.31 7.65 -15.36
C VAL A 326 -1.33 6.43 -14.44
N GLY A 327 -0.17 6.00 -13.93
CA GLY A 327 -0.09 4.83 -13.06
C GLY A 327 -0.95 4.97 -11.79
N MET A 328 -1.05 6.18 -11.24
CA MET A 328 -1.87 6.48 -10.05
C MET A 328 -3.37 6.56 -10.34
N ALA A 329 -3.73 6.92 -11.56
CA ALA A 329 -5.11 7.05 -12.03
C ALA A 329 -5.65 5.75 -12.67
N THR A 330 -4.89 4.65 -12.59
CA THR A 330 -5.30 3.34 -13.09
C THR A 330 -5.76 2.42 -11.94
N PRO A 331 -7.06 2.06 -11.85
CA PRO A 331 -7.61 1.20 -10.80
C PRO A 331 -6.84 -0.09 -10.55
N LEU A 332 -6.44 -0.82 -11.60
CA LEU A 332 -5.71 -2.08 -11.46
C LEU A 332 -4.36 -1.90 -10.76
N LEU A 333 -3.61 -0.86 -11.13
CA LEU A 333 -2.32 -0.52 -10.50
C LEU A 333 -2.52 0.04 -9.09
N GLY A 334 -3.63 0.74 -8.85
CA GLY A 334 -4.06 1.13 -7.50
C GLY A 334 -4.24 -0.09 -6.60
N ALA A 335 -5.06 -1.06 -7.00
CA ALA A 335 -5.29 -2.29 -6.24
C ALA A 335 -3.98 -3.04 -5.95
N GLY A 336 -3.11 -3.15 -6.97
CA GLY A 336 -1.79 -3.75 -6.84
C GLY A 336 -0.81 -2.98 -5.95
N ALA A 337 -1.07 -1.71 -5.63
CA ALA A 337 -0.24 -0.92 -4.71
C ALA A 337 -0.67 -1.04 -3.24
N VAL A 338 -1.74 -1.79 -2.94
CA VAL A 338 -2.29 -1.99 -1.59
C VAL A 338 -2.34 -3.47 -1.24
N LEU A 339 -2.81 -4.32 -2.15
CA LEU A 339 -2.89 -5.77 -1.94
C LEU A 339 -1.53 -6.41 -2.17
N MET A 340 -1.20 -7.43 -1.38
CA MET A 340 0.01 -8.23 -1.53
C MET A 340 -0.30 -9.58 -2.16
N THR A 341 -0.52 -9.58 -3.47
CA THR A 341 -0.58 -10.79 -4.28
C THR A 341 0.79 -11.05 -4.93
N ILE A 342 0.85 -12.03 -5.84
CA ILE A 342 2.03 -12.33 -6.65
C ILE A 342 2.37 -11.24 -7.68
N ASP A 343 1.42 -10.37 -8.02
CA ASP A 343 1.57 -9.43 -9.15
C ASP A 343 2.48 -8.22 -8.85
N PRO A 344 2.38 -7.54 -7.68
CA PRO A 344 3.25 -6.41 -7.37
C PRO A 344 4.76 -6.71 -7.43
N PRO A 345 5.29 -7.79 -6.83
CA PRO A 345 6.71 -8.10 -6.94
C PRO A 345 7.12 -8.55 -8.36
N LEU A 346 6.21 -9.21 -9.10
CA LEU A 346 6.44 -9.52 -10.51
C LEU A 346 6.58 -8.25 -11.36
N VAL A 347 5.66 -7.29 -11.21
CA VAL A 347 5.69 -6.02 -11.96
C VAL A 347 6.96 -5.23 -11.64
N LEU A 348 7.43 -5.26 -10.39
CA LEU A 348 8.72 -4.69 -10.00
C LEU A 348 9.87 -5.36 -10.76
N CYS A 349 9.95 -6.68 -10.73
CA CYS A 349 11.02 -7.43 -11.38
C CYS A 349 11.01 -7.27 -12.90
N TRP A 350 9.84 -7.31 -13.53
CA TRP A 350 9.67 -7.07 -14.97
C TRP A 350 10.12 -5.67 -15.38
N THR A 351 9.72 -4.65 -14.60
CA THR A 351 10.13 -3.25 -14.83
C THR A 351 11.63 -3.08 -14.63
N TRP A 352 12.22 -3.74 -13.65
CA TRP A 352 13.67 -3.73 -13.44
C TRP A 352 14.42 -4.35 -14.60
N ALA A 353 14.00 -5.53 -15.06
CA ALA A 353 14.56 -6.19 -16.24
C ALA A 353 14.42 -5.31 -17.49
N MET A 354 13.26 -4.67 -17.69
CA MET A 354 13.03 -3.74 -18.80
C MET A 354 13.99 -2.53 -18.74
N ILE A 355 14.15 -1.88 -17.59
CA ILE A 355 15.01 -0.68 -17.49
C ILE A 355 16.49 -1.06 -17.64
N ALA A 356 16.94 -2.11 -16.94
CA ALA A 356 18.32 -2.59 -17.05
C ALA A 356 18.64 -3.04 -18.48
N GLY A 357 17.68 -3.71 -19.11
CA GLY A 357 17.81 -4.20 -20.47
C GLY A 357 17.92 -3.11 -21.52
N TRP A 358 17.19 -2.00 -21.38
CA TRP A 358 17.33 -0.86 -22.29
C TRP A 358 18.77 -0.36 -22.33
N ARG A 359 19.43 -0.28 -21.14
CA ARG A 359 20.83 0.12 -21.05
C ARG A 359 21.78 -0.94 -21.62
N ALA A 360 21.50 -2.22 -21.36
CA ALA A 360 22.31 -3.35 -21.80
C ALA A 360 22.27 -3.58 -23.33
N ALA A 361 21.16 -3.20 -23.97
CA ALA A 361 20.93 -3.31 -25.40
C ALA A 361 21.35 -2.08 -26.21
N GLN A 362 21.97 -1.08 -25.58
CA GLN A 362 22.62 0.02 -26.30
C GLN A 362 23.90 -0.48 -26.99
N PRO A 363 24.37 0.15 -28.08
CA PRO A 363 25.56 -0.28 -28.81
C PRO A 363 26.82 -0.44 -27.93
N ASP A 364 26.97 0.46 -26.95
CA ASP A 364 28.04 0.49 -25.94
C ASP A 364 27.73 -0.34 -24.68
N GLY A 365 26.62 -1.07 -24.68
CA GLY A 365 26.15 -1.90 -23.58
C GLY A 365 27.12 -3.04 -23.26
N LYS A 366 27.40 -3.22 -21.96
CA LYS A 366 28.40 -4.18 -21.45
C LYS A 366 27.76 -5.52 -21.08
N THR A 367 28.47 -6.63 -21.28
CA THR A 367 28.02 -7.99 -20.91
C THR A 367 27.51 -8.08 -19.47
N ARG A 368 28.20 -7.44 -18.51
CA ARG A 368 27.78 -7.42 -17.09
C ARG A 368 26.38 -6.82 -16.85
N GLN A 369 25.91 -5.93 -17.71
CA GLN A 369 24.59 -5.33 -17.58
C GLN A 369 23.50 -6.36 -17.90
N TRP A 370 23.77 -7.33 -18.78
CA TRP A 370 22.85 -8.43 -19.07
C TRP A 370 22.68 -9.40 -17.90
N LEU A 371 23.69 -9.56 -17.03
CA LEU A 371 23.55 -10.36 -15.80
C LEU A 371 22.46 -9.80 -14.89
N VAL A 372 22.35 -8.46 -14.81
CA VAL A 372 21.27 -7.79 -14.05
C VAL A 372 19.90 -8.07 -14.68
N VAL A 373 19.81 -8.11 -16.02
CA VAL A 373 18.58 -8.47 -16.73
C VAL A 373 18.16 -9.89 -16.39
N GLY A 374 19.09 -10.86 -16.48
CA GLY A 374 18.83 -12.26 -16.14
C GLY A 374 18.40 -12.45 -14.69
N LEU A 375 19.06 -11.77 -13.75
CA LEU A 375 18.71 -11.80 -12.33
C LEU A 375 17.31 -11.24 -12.09
N ALA A 376 16.98 -10.08 -12.66
CA ALA A 376 15.67 -9.46 -12.52
C ALA A 376 14.56 -10.34 -13.11
N MET A 377 14.77 -10.94 -14.28
CA MET A 377 13.85 -11.92 -14.87
C MET A 377 13.68 -13.15 -13.97
N GLY A 378 14.78 -13.68 -13.43
CA GLY A 378 14.80 -14.85 -12.57
C GLY A 378 14.05 -14.62 -11.25
N LEU A 379 14.27 -13.47 -10.60
CA LEU A 379 13.51 -13.08 -9.41
C LEU A 379 12.03 -12.86 -9.73
N GLY A 380 11.70 -12.30 -10.90
CA GLY A 380 10.32 -12.21 -11.37
C GLY A 380 9.66 -13.58 -11.54
N PHE A 381 10.40 -14.57 -12.07
CA PHE A 381 9.91 -15.94 -12.19
C PHE A 381 9.70 -16.61 -10.84
N LEU A 382 10.53 -16.29 -9.84
CA LEU A 382 10.32 -16.68 -8.45
C LEU A 382 9.11 -15.98 -7.80
N CYS A 383 8.43 -15.03 -8.46
CA CYS A 383 7.19 -14.43 -7.99
C CYS A 383 5.96 -14.97 -8.75
N LYS A 384 6.03 -15.05 -10.09
CA LYS A 384 4.96 -15.58 -10.94
C LYS A 384 5.52 -16.16 -12.23
N TYR A 385 5.02 -17.33 -12.64
CA TYR A 385 5.45 -18.02 -13.86
C TYR A 385 5.31 -17.19 -15.14
N THR A 386 4.37 -16.24 -15.18
CA THR A 386 4.18 -15.30 -16.29
C THR A 386 5.44 -14.50 -16.63
N ALA A 387 6.41 -14.37 -15.71
CA ALA A 387 7.71 -13.74 -15.99
C ALA A 387 8.46 -14.38 -17.17
N ILE A 388 8.23 -15.67 -17.45
CA ILE A 388 8.85 -16.37 -18.60
C ILE A 388 8.49 -15.72 -19.94
N LEU A 389 7.33 -15.04 -20.03
CA LEU A 389 6.89 -14.34 -21.22
C LEU A 389 7.78 -13.13 -21.57
N GLN A 390 8.68 -12.72 -20.67
CA GLN A 390 9.66 -11.66 -21.00
C GLN A 390 10.72 -12.15 -22.00
N ILE A 391 10.95 -13.48 -22.10
CA ILE A 391 11.87 -14.07 -23.08
C ILE A 391 11.40 -13.80 -24.52
N PRO A 392 10.16 -14.14 -24.93
CA PRO A 392 9.69 -13.81 -26.27
C PRO A 392 9.59 -12.29 -26.50
N CYS A 393 9.30 -11.47 -25.48
CA CYS A 393 9.40 -10.01 -25.59
C CYS A 393 10.80 -9.54 -26.00
N TRP A 394 11.85 -10.10 -25.39
CA TRP A 394 13.24 -9.84 -25.76
C TRP A 394 13.58 -10.34 -27.16
N ALA A 395 13.14 -11.55 -27.51
CA ALA A 395 13.36 -12.10 -28.84
C ALA A 395 12.76 -11.21 -29.93
N ILE A 396 11.53 -10.73 -29.74
CA ILE A 396 10.86 -9.80 -30.66
C ILE A 396 11.65 -8.49 -30.77
N PHE A 397 12.08 -7.90 -29.64
CA PHE A 397 12.85 -6.66 -29.68
C PHE A 397 14.19 -6.83 -30.42
N LEU A 398 14.96 -7.87 -30.11
CA LEU A 398 16.26 -8.15 -30.73
C LEU A 398 16.12 -8.50 -32.22
N ALA A 399 15.02 -9.14 -32.61
CA ALA A 399 14.72 -9.44 -34.00
C ALA A 399 14.36 -8.16 -34.78
N LEU A 400 13.51 -7.31 -34.23
CA LEU A 400 12.97 -6.13 -34.93
C LEU A 400 13.89 -4.91 -34.87
N SER A 401 14.74 -4.77 -33.85
CA SER A 401 15.61 -3.61 -33.65
C SER A 401 16.98 -3.81 -34.31
N PRO A 402 17.31 -3.08 -35.39
CA PRO A 402 18.63 -3.16 -36.01
C PRO A 402 19.75 -2.75 -35.05
N LEU A 403 19.45 -1.85 -34.10
CA LEU A 403 20.37 -1.35 -33.09
C LEU A 403 20.74 -2.44 -32.07
N ALA A 404 19.78 -3.27 -31.67
CA ALA A 404 19.99 -4.29 -30.64
C ALA A 404 20.39 -5.66 -31.21
N ARG A 405 20.06 -5.96 -32.47
CA ARG A 405 20.34 -7.25 -33.13
C ARG A 405 21.80 -7.74 -33.02
N PRO A 406 22.86 -6.89 -33.11
CA PRO A 406 24.24 -7.32 -32.94
C PRO A 406 24.55 -7.96 -31.59
N HIS A 407 23.75 -7.69 -30.54
CA HIS A 407 23.94 -8.30 -29.23
C HIS A 407 23.70 -9.81 -29.23
N LEU A 408 22.97 -10.36 -30.20
CA LEU A 408 22.78 -11.82 -30.34
C LEU A 408 24.10 -12.56 -30.62
N ARG A 409 25.10 -11.88 -31.19
CA ARG A 409 26.44 -12.42 -31.42
C ARG A 409 27.35 -12.29 -30.20
N ARG A 410 26.91 -11.59 -29.15
CA ARG A 410 27.66 -11.36 -27.91
C ARG A 410 27.17 -12.31 -26.82
N PRO A 411 28.00 -12.67 -25.82
CA PRO A 411 27.57 -13.58 -24.75
C PRO A 411 26.49 -12.99 -23.82
N GLY A 412 26.29 -11.67 -23.80
CA GLY A 412 25.40 -10.98 -22.85
C GLY A 412 23.98 -11.56 -22.75
N PRO A 413 23.16 -11.52 -23.82
CA PRO A 413 21.80 -12.06 -23.79
C PRO A 413 21.72 -13.54 -23.38
N TRP A 414 22.71 -14.35 -23.77
CA TRP A 414 22.76 -15.78 -23.43
C TRP A 414 23.10 -16.01 -21.96
N LEU A 415 24.01 -15.20 -21.40
CA LEU A 415 24.30 -15.20 -19.96
C LEU A 415 23.10 -14.71 -19.13
N ALA A 416 22.31 -13.77 -19.64
CA ALA A 416 21.05 -13.39 -19.00
C ALA A 416 20.08 -14.58 -18.90
N LEU A 417 19.93 -15.36 -19.98
CA LEU A 417 19.11 -16.58 -19.97
C LEU A 417 19.67 -17.63 -19.01
N LEU A 418 20.99 -17.83 -18.98
CA LEU A 418 21.62 -18.75 -18.01
C LEU A 418 21.28 -18.35 -16.57
N VAL A 419 21.47 -17.07 -16.19
CA VAL A 419 21.14 -16.57 -14.86
C VAL A 419 19.65 -16.75 -14.54
N PHE A 420 18.77 -16.47 -15.51
CA PHE A 420 17.33 -16.72 -15.36
C PHE A 420 17.04 -18.19 -15.01
N PHE A 421 17.60 -19.14 -15.76
CA PHE A 421 17.37 -20.57 -15.53
C PHE A 421 17.99 -21.06 -14.21
N LEU A 422 19.12 -20.49 -13.79
CA LEU A 422 19.70 -20.77 -12.46
C LEU A 422 18.75 -20.34 -11.34
N CYS A 423 18.16 -19.14 -11.44
CA CYS A 423 17.14 -18.67 -10.50
C CYS A 423 15.87 -19.53 -10.54
N ALA A 424 15.47 -20.03 -11.71
CA ALA A 424 14.30 -20.89 -11.88
C ALA A 424 14.51 -22.33 -11.39
N SER A 425 15.76 -22.77 -11.22
CA SER A 425 16.08 -24.17 -10.87
C SER A 425 15.40 -24.73 -9.61
N PRO A 426 15.18 -23.97 -8.51
CA PRO A 426 14.50 -24.52 -7.33
C PRO A 426 13.04 -24.88 -7.59
N VAL A 427 12.37 -24.11 -8.44
CA VAL A 427 10.98 -24.35 -8.87
C VAL A 427 10.89 -25.61 -9.72
N VAL A 428 11.84 -25.76 -10.66
CA VAL A 428 11.94 -26.95 -11.52
C VAL A 428 12.20 -28.20 -10.68
N LEU A 429 13.15 -28.12 -9.74
CA LEU A 429 13.47 -29.21 -8.83
C LEU A 429 12.28 -29.61 -7.96
N TRP A 430 11.55 -28.63 -7.42
CA TRP A 430 10.35 -28.90 -6.64
C TRP A 430 9.28 -29.61 -7.49
N ASN A 431 9.02 -29.11 -8.71
CA ASN A 431 8.04 -29.73 -9.59
C ASN A 431 8.42 -31.14 -10.01
N TRP A 432 9.70 -31.38 -10.33
CA TRP A 432 10.20 -32.72 -10.66
C TRP A 432 9.94 -33.72 -9.52
N ARG A 433 10.18 -33.31 -8.26
CA ARG A 433 9.91 -34.15 -7.07
C ARG A 433 8.41 -34.39 -6.80
N HIS A 434 7.53 -33.56 -7.33
CA HIS A 434 6.08 -33.64 -7.12
C HIS A 434 5.33 -34.00 -8.42
N GLY A 435 6.00 -34.68 -9.36
CA GLY A 435 5.39 -35.18 -10.58
C GLY A 435 4.80 -34.09 -11.49
N TRP A 436 5.43 -32.91 -11.55
CA TRP A 436 5.00 -31.79 -12.39
C TRP A 436 3.56 -31.31 -12.12
N VAL A 437 3.10 -31.47 -10.88
CA VAL A 437 1.73 -31.13 -10.47
C VAL A 437 1.38 -29.66 -10.76
N THR A 438 2.30 -28.72 -10.56
CA THR A 438 2.01 -27.30 -10.84
C THR A 438 1.85 -27.03 -12.32
N VAL A 439 2.65 -27.66 -13.18
CA VAL A 439 2.54 -27.48 -14.63
C VAL A 439 1.18 -27.97 -15.12
N ARG A 440 0.75 -29.15 -14.65
CA ARG A 440 -0.58 -29.70 -14.95
C ARG A 440 -1.70 -28.80 -14.42
N GLY A 441 -1.66 -28.43 -13.14
CA GLY A 441 -2.68 -27.56 -12.54
C GLY A 441 -2.78 -26.19 -13.20
N VAL A 442 -1.66 -25.56 -13.55
CA VAL A 442 -1.66 -24.26 -14.26
C VAL A 442 -2.16 -24.39 -15.69
N ALA A 443 -1.85 -25.49 -16.38
CA ALA A 443 -2.39 -25.78 -17.71
C ALA A 443 -3.90 -26.02 -17.66
N ASP A 444 -4.39 -26.72 -16.64
CA ASP A 444 -5.82 -26.96 -16.41
C ASP A 444 -6.55 -25.65 -16.10
N ASP A 445 -6.01 -24.82 -15.20
CA ASP A 445 -6.54 -23.49 -14.86
C ASP A 445 -6.58 -22.55 -16.08
N ALA A 446 -5.62 -22.70 -16.99
CA ALA A 446 -5.57 -21.95 -18.24
C ALA A 446 -6.50 -22.52 -19.32
N GLY A 447 -7.15 -23.67 -19.10
CA GLY A 447 -8.00 -24.33 -20.10
C GLY A 447 -7.19 -24.92 -21.26
N MET A 448 -5.92 -25.29 -21.06
CA MET A 448 -5.10 -25.86 -22.14
C MET A 448 -5.47 -27.29 -22.52
N GLN A 449 -6.19 -28.01 -21.65
CA GLN A 449 -6.68 -29.38 -21.93
C GLN A 449 -8.01 -29.40 -22.69
N THR A 450 -8.71 -28.26 -22.80
CA THR A 450 -9.96 -28.19 -23.54
C THR A 450 -9.70 -27.92 -25.01
N ALA A 451 -10.43 -28.60 -25.90
CA ALA A 451 -10.37 -28.31 -27.33
C ALA A 451 -10.75 -26.86 -27.61
N TRP A 452 -10.09 -26.24 -28.59
CA TRP A 452 -10.29 -24.83 -28.92
C TRP A 452 -11.68 -24.60 -29.52
N HIS A 453 -12.53 -23.88 -28.78
CA HIS A 453 -13.87 -23.48 -29.20
C HIS A 453 -13.98 -21.95 -29.12
N PRO A 454 -13.83 -21.21 -30.25
CA PRO A 454 -13.82 -19.76 -30.23
C PRO A 454 -15.11 -19.19 -29.64
N THR A 455 -14.99 -18.29 -28.67
CA THR A 455 -16.11 -17.57 -28.06
C THR A 455 -15.84 -16.08 -27.96
N LEU A 456 -16.83 -15.27 -28.34
CA LEU A 456 -16.78 -13.82 -28.16
C LEU A 456 -17.12 -13.40 -26.73
N ARG A 457 -17.67 -14.29 -25.91
CA ARG A 457 -18.08 -13.97 -24.54
C ARG A 457 -16.88 -13.60 -23.68
N TYR A 458 -15.88 -14.47 -23.63
CA TYR A 458 -14.67 -14.24 -22.85
C TYR A 458 -13.83 -13.08 -23.39
N PHE A 459 -13.83 -12.89 -24.71
CA PHE A 459 -13.24 -11.73 -25.35
C PHE A 459 -13.85 -10.42 -24.86
N TRP A 460 -15.18 -10.27 -24.93
CA TRP A 460 -15.86 -9.05 -24.48
C TRP A 460 -15.80 -8.88 -22.96
N ASP A 461 -15.82 -9.98 -22.19
CA ASP A 461 -15.60 -9.94 -20.75
C ASP A 461 -14.22 -9.37 -20.41
N PHE A 462 -13.16 -9.83 -21.10
CA PHE A 462 -11.79 -9.37 -20.91
C PHE A 462 -11.65 -7.91 -21.35
N VAL A 463 -12.07 -7.55 -22.56
CA VAL A 463 -12.01 -6.17 -23.08
C VAL A 463 -12.77 -5.20 -22.18
N GLY A 464 -13.98 -5.56 -21.74
CA GLY A 464 -14.78 -4.73 -20.84
C GLY A 464 -14.13 -4.53 -19.48
N GLN A 465 -13.51 -5.57 -18.92
CA GLN A 465 -12.78 -5.48 -17.65
C GLN A 465 -11.52 -4.61 -17.78
N GLU A 466 -10.72 -4.79 -18.84
CA GLU A 466 -9.54 -3.96 -19.08
C GLU A 466 -9.91 -2.49 -19.34
N PHE A 467 -10.96 -2.24 -20.11
CA PHE A 467 -11.48 -0.90 -20.37
C PHE A 467 -11.81 -0.15 -19.07
N GLY A 468 -12.46 -0.82 -18.11
CA GLY A 468 -12.75 -0.24 -16.80
C GLY A 468 -11.52 -0.13 -15.89
N LEU A 469 -10.75 -1.21 -15.77
CA LEU A 469 -9.66 -1.34 -14.79
C LEU A 469 -8.39 -0.58 -15.18
N LEU A 470 -8.16 -0.34 -16.48
CA LEU A 470 -7.04 0.46 -16.98
C LEU A 470 -7.34 1.95 -17.10
N ASN A 471 -8.60 2.36 -16.87
CA ASN A 471 -9.21 3.62 -17.27
C ASN A 471 -9.53 3.66 -18.78
N PRO A 472 -10.79 3.95 -19.16
CA PRO A 472 -11.23 4.00 -20.55
C PRO A 472 -10.35 4.83 -21.49
N PHE A 473 -9.94 6.01 -21.02
CA PHE A 473 -9.15 6.94 -21.81
C PHE A 473 -7.74 6.42 -22.02
N PHE A 474 -7.10 5.88 -20.97
CA PHE A 474 -5.75 5.31 -21.08
C PHE A 474 -5.75 4.04 -21.90
N PHE A 475 -6.78 3.20 -21.77
CA PHE A 475 -6.92 1.98 -22.58
C PHE A 475 -6.99 2.31 -24.07
N ILE A 476 -7.90 3.19 -24.48
CA ILE A 476 -8.02 3.61 -25.89
C ILE A 476 -6.73 4.29 -26.36
N ALA A 477 -6.17 5.20 -25.56
CA ALA A 477 -4.95 5.93 -25.91
C ALA A 477 -3.72 5.01 -26.05
N ALA A 478 -3.63 3.96 -25.23
CA ALA A 478 -2.56 2.96 -25.31
C ALA A 478 -2.71 2.06 -26.53
N LEU A 479 -3.93 1.57 -26.82
CA LEU A 479 -4.20 0.81 -28.04
C LEU A 479 -3.89 1.63 -29.29
N TRP A 480 -4.33 2.89 -29.34
CA TRP A 480 -4.01 3.79 -30.44
C TRP A 480 -2.49 3.91 -30.62
N ALA A 481 -1.76 4.18 -29.54
CA ALA A 481 -0.31 4.32 -29.60
C ALA A 481 0.38 3.05 -30.11
N MET A 482 -0.09 1.86 -29.70
CA MET A 482 0.44 0.56 -30.15
C MET A 482 0.36 0.36 -31.66
N PHE A 483 -0.72 0.82 -32.32
CA PHE A 483 -0.87 0.71 -33.77
C PHE A 483 -0.27 1.89 -34.53
N ALA A 484 -0.27 3.10 -33.94
CA ALA A 484 0.12 4.32 -34.66
C ALA A 484 1.63 4.59 -34.66
N PHE A 485 2.40 4.11 -33.66
CA PHE A 485 3.82 4.46 -33.55
C PHE A 485 4.69 3.87 -34.68
N TRP A 486 4.25 2.81 -35.35
CA TRP A 486 4.97 2.14 -36.44
C TRP A 486 5.33 3.07 -37.61
N ARG A 487 4.59 4.17 -37.77
CA ARG A 487 4.90 5.21 -38.77
C ARG A 487 6.16 6.02 -38.43
N THR A 488 6.68 5.88 -37.22
CA THR A 488 7.89 6.57 -36.72
C THR A 488 8.96 5.53 -36.34
N LYS A 489 10.13 5.57 -36.98
CA LYS A 489 11.25 4.66 -36.68
C LYS A 489 11.97 5.08 -35.38
N ASN A 490 11.32 4.89 -34.23
CA ASN A 490 11.88 5.22 -32.92
C ASN A 490 12.23 3.93 -32.12
N PRO A 491 13.50 3.69 -31.78
CA PRO A 491 13.93 2.45 -31.12
C PRO A 491 13.38 2.28 -29.70
N LEU A 492 13.20 3.39 -28.95
CA LEU A 492 12.65 3.35 -27.59
C LEU A 492 11.16 2.96 -27.60
N ARG A 493 10.39 3.42 -28.59
CA ARG A 493 8.98 3.03 -28.74
C ARG A 493 8.83 1.58 -29.14
N LEU A 494 9.67 1.11 -30.09
CA LEU A 494 9.74 -0.31 -30.43
C LEU A 494 10.09 -1.16 -29.21
N TYR A 495 10.97 -0.67 -28.34
CA TYR A 495 11.32 -1.33 -27.09
C TYR A 495 10.11 -1.45 -26.14
N PHE A 496 9.42 -0.35 -25.86
CA PHE A 496 8.20 -0.38 -25.02
C PHE A 496 7.11 -1.27 -25.59
N PHE A 497 6.89 -1.21 -26.90
CA PHE A 497 5.98 -2.12 -27.59
C PHE A 497 6.38 -3.57 -27.34
N SER A 498 7.64 -3.93 -27.60
CA SER A 498 8.12 -5.31 -27.47
C SER A 498 8.04 -5.84 -26.04
N MET A 499 8.17 -4.96 -25.03
CA MET A 499 8.16 -5.34 -23.62
C MET A 499 6.75 -5.49 -23.01
N GLY A 500 5.69 -5.09 -23.72
CA GLY A 500 4.31 -5.19 -23.21
C GLY A 500 3.31 -5.77 -24.21
N ALA A 501 3.34 -5.31 -25.46
CA ALA A 501 2.35 -5.70 -26.47
C ALA A 501 2.27 -7.22 -26.72
N PRO A 502 3.37 -8.00 -26.78
CA PRO A 502 3.27 -9.45 -26.99
C PRO A 502 2.47 -10.16 -25.90
N VAL A 503 2.62 -9.75 -24.64
CA VAL A 503 1.87 -10.33 -23.52
C VAL A 503 0.39 -9.92 -23.60
N PHE A 504 0.12 -8.63 -23.83
CA PHE A 504 -1.25 -8.14 -23.97
C PHE A 504 -1.98 -8.81 -25.13
N LEU A 505 -1.39 -8.80 -26.33
CA LEU A 505 -1.97 -9.39 -27.54
C LEU A 505 -2.10 -10.91 -27.40
N GLY A 506 -1.15 -11.59 -26.75
CA GLY A 506 -1.23 -13.01 -26.48
C GLY A 506 -2.46 -13.36 -25.64
N TYR A 507 -2.67 -12.68 -24.51
CA TYR A 507 -3.87 -12.89 -23.68
C TYR A 507 -5.16 -12.40 -24.35
N TRP A 508 -5.08 -11.35 -25.14
CA TRP A 508 -6.22 -10.86 -25.92
C TRP A 508 -6.68 -11.89 -26.96
N LEU A 509 -5.74 -12.54 -27.65
CA LEU A 509 -6.06 -13.68 -28.54
C LEU A 509 -6.51 -14.92 -27.76
N PHE A 510 -5.88 -15.19 -26.62
CA PHE A 510 -6.25 -16.33 -25.77
C PHE A 510 -7.67 -16.20 -25.18
N SER A 511 -8.17 -14.96 -25.04
CA SER A 511 -9.54 -14.70 -24.58
C SER A 511 -10.62 -15.20 -25.53
N PHE A 512 -10.30 -15.56 -26.78
CA PHE A 512 -11.24 -16.27 -27.65
C PHE A 512 -11.42 -17.73 -27.24
N HIS A 513 -10.50 -18.31 -26.47
CA HIS A 513 -10.54 -19.70 -26.05
C HIS A 513 -10.99 -19.87 -24.61
N SER A 514 -10.33 -19.16 -23.69
CA SER A 514 -10.51 -19.34 -22.26
C SER A 514 -10.69 -18.01 -21.54
N ARG A 515 -11.33 -18.06 -20.38
CA ARG A 515 -11.55 -16.87 -19.56
C ARG A 515 -10.23 -16.34 -19.03
N VAL A 516 -9.87 -15.11 -19.39
CA VAL A 516 -8.67 -14.42 -18.91
C VAL A 516 -9.04 -13.46 -17.78
N LEU A 517 -8.32 -13.53 -16.66
CA LEU A 517 -8.50 -12.57 -15.56
C LEU A 517 -7.69 -11.29 -15.84
N PRO A 518 -8.18 -10.10 -15.46
CA PRO A 518 -7.55 -8.84 -15.87
C PRO A 518 -6.12 -8.65 -15.38
N ASN A 519 -5.82 -9.13 -14.18
CA ASN A 519 -4.48 -9.04 -13.62
C ASN A 519 -3.45 -9.92 -14.34
N TRP A 520 -3.84 -10.80 -15.27
CA TRP A 520 -2.90 -11.64 -16.02
C TRP A 520 -1.99 -10.82 -16.94
N ILE A 521 -2.45 -9.65 -17.40
CA ILE A 521 -1.65 -8.73 -18.23
C ILE A 521 -0.87 -7.70 -17.41
N ALA A 522 -0.80 -7.80 -16.08
CA ALA A 522 -0.24 -6.75 -15.21
C ALA A 522 1.15 -6.25 -15.63
N VAL A 523 2.01 -7.16 -16.13
CA VAL A 523 3.37 -6.84 -16.61
C VAL A 523 3.41 -6.05 -17.92
N ALA A 524 2.35 -6.13 -18.74
CA ALA A 524 2.25 -5.45 -20.02
C ALA A 524 1.85 -3.97 -19.88
N ILE A 525 1.14 -3.64 -18.80
CA ILE A 525 0.51 -2.32 -18.61
C ILE A 525 1.55 -1.19 -18.58
N LEU A 526 2.60 -1.32 -17.76
CA LEU A 526 3.59 -0.25 -17.60
C LEU A 526 4.40 0.01 -18.89
N PRO A 527 4.93 -1.01 -19.60
CA PRO A 527 5.51 -0.80 -20.93
C PRO A 527 4.54 -0.16 -21.92
N MET A 528 3.27 -0.59 -21.95
CA MET A 528 2.25 0.01 -22.81
C MET A 528 1.97 1.47 -22.46
N PHE A 529 1.92 1.82 -21.17
CA PHE A 529 1.77 3.21 -20.74
C PHE A 529 3.01 4.06 -21.02
N CYS A 530 4.21 3.49 -20.94
CA CYS A 530 5.44 4.16 -21.41
C CYS A 530 5.34 4.50 -22.90
N LEU A 531 4.89 3.55 -23.73
CA LEU A 531 4.64 3.78 -25.16
C LEU A 531 3.58 4.85 -25.39
N MET A 532 2.43 4.74 -24.71
CA MET A 532 1.33 5.67 -24.77
C MET A 532 1.80 7.10 -24.48
N VAL A 533 2.41 7.33 -23.32
CA VAL A 533 2.82 8.66 -22.87
C VAL A 533 3.90 9.24 -23.80
N ALA A 534 4.85 8.42 -24.25
CA ALA A 534 5.89 8.88 -25.19
C ALA A 534 5.31 9.30 -26.55
N TRP A 535 4.28 8.60 -27.03
CA TRP A 535 3.63 8.91 -28.31
C TRP A 535 2.73 10.14 -28.21
N TRP A 536 1.88 10.23 -27.18
CA TRP A 536 0.95 11.34 -27.00
C TRP A 536 1.66 12.65 -26.62
N ASP A 537 2.79 12.58 -25.90
CA ASP A 537 3.61 13.76 -25.63
C ASP A 537 4.24 14.34 -26.90
N GLU A 538 4.67 13.48 -27.85
CA GLU A 538 5.12 13.94 -29.15
C GLU A 538 3.99 14.62 -29.92
N LYS A 539 2.77 14.05 -29.94
CA LYS A 539 1.62 14.69 -30.61
C LYS A 539 1.27 16.04 -30.00
N PHE A 540 1.30 16.13 -28.67
CA PHE A 540 1.12 17.40 -27.97
C PHE A 540 2.19 18.43 -28.40
N ARG A 541 3.47 18.04 -28.46
CA ARG A 541 4.56 18.90 -28.96
C ARG A 541 4.43 19.26 -30.44
N ALA A 542 3.85 18.37 -31.25
CA ALA A 542 3.54 18.61 -32.65
C ALA A 542 2.27 19.47 -32.88
N GLY A 543 1.73 20.09 -31.82
CA GLY A 543 0.63 21.04 -31.91
C GLY A 543 -0.77 20.47 -31.65
N TRP A 544 -0.91 19.19 -31.29
CA TRP A 544 -2.21 18.60 -30.95
C TRP A 544 -2.65 19.06 -29.55
N ARG A 545 -3.17 20.28 -29.47
CA ARG A 545 -3.49 20.96 -28.19
C ARG A 545 -4.60 20.27 -27.38
N PHE A 546 -5.45 19.47 -28.01
CA PHE A 546 -6.52 18.71 -27.32
C PHE A 546 -6.00 17.59 -26.41
N VAL A 547 -4.74 17.16 -26.57
CA VAL A 547 -4.15 16.07 -25.76
C VAL A 547 -4.12 16.43 -24.28
N LYS A 548 -3.79 17.68 -23.93
CA LYS A 548 -3.71 18.13 -22.54
C LYS A 548 -5.07 18.10 -21.80
N PRO A 549 -6.15 18.73 -22.30
CA PRO A 549 -7.45 18.65 -21.61
C PRO A 549 -7.98 17.22 -21.52
N LEU A 550 -7.80 16.40 -22.57
CA LEU A 550 -8.19 14.99 -22.54
C LEU A 550 -7.41 14.22 -21.46
N PHE A 551 -6.10 14.46 -21.35
CA PHE A 551 -5.27 13.87 -20.30
C PHE A 551 -5.73 14.27 -18.89
N VAL A 552 -6.10 15.53 -18.68
CA VAL A 552 -6.62 16.01 -17.38
C VAL A 552 -7.93 15.29 -17.04
N VAL A 553 -8.86 15.16 -17.99
CA VAL A 553 -10.11 14.41 -17.79
C VAL A 553 -9.83 12.94 -17.50
N ALA A 554 -8.91 12.32 -18.23
CA ALA A 554 -8.51 10.93 -18.03
C ALA A 554 -7.93 10.69 -16.63
N VAL A 555 -7.02 11.55 -16.18
CA VAL A 555 -6.45 11.47 -14.83
C VAL A 555 -7.52 11.72 -13.76
N ALA A 556 -8.38 12.72 -13.93
CA ALA A 556 -9.42 13.05 -12.95
C ALA A 556 -10.43 11.89 -12.79
N THR A 557 -10.93 11.34 -13.89
CA THR A 557 -11.85 10.19 -13.88
C THR A 557 -11.19 8.94 -13.31
N GLY A 558 -9.91 8.73 -13.59
CA GLY A 558 -9.13 7.62 -13.04
C GLY A 558 -8.89 7.72 -11.54
N ILE A 559 -8.49 8.90 -11.05
CA ILE A 559 -8.36 9.16 -9.61
C ILE A 559 -9.71 8.96 -8.92
N PHE A 560 -10.79 9.46 -9.50
CA PHE A 560 -12.14 9.24 -8.97
C PHE A 560 -12.46 7.74 -8.86
N ALA A 561 -12.19 6.95 -9.91
CA ALA A 561 -12.40 5.50 -9.90
C ALA A 561 -11.56 4.79 -8.83
N VAL A 562 -10.29 5.16 -8.66
CA VAL A 562 -9.40 4.61 -7.61
C VAL A 562 -9.91 4.97 -6.20
N VAL A 563 -10.38 6.21 -5.99
CA VAL A 563 -10.95 6.62 -4.70
C VAL A 563 -12.23 5.85 -4.38
N VAL A 564 -13.13 5.67 -5.36
CA VAL A 564 -14.35 4.85 -5.19
C VAL A 564 -13.99 3.39 -4.90
N MET A 565 -12.95 2.86 -5.53
CA MET A 565 -12.47 1.50 -5.27
C MET A 565 -11.97 1.33 -3.82
N TYR A 566 -11.24 2.31 -3.26
CA TYR A 566 -10.79 2.26 -1.85
C TYR A 566 -11.86 2.65 -0.83
N HIS A 567 -12.83 3.46 -1.23
CA HIS A 567 -13.86 3.99 -0.36
C HIS A 567 -15.23 4.03 -1.05
N SER A 568 -15.78 2.84 -1.34
CA SER A 568 -17.11 2.70 -1.95
C SER A 568 -18.25 3.42 -1.21
N PRO A 569 -18.24 3.63 0.13
CA PRO A 569 -19.26 4.43 0.80
C PRO A 569 -19.29 5.90 0.37
N LEU A 570 -18.19 6.43 -0.19
CA LEU A 570 -18.16 7.79 -0.73
C LEU A 570 -19.22 7.98 -1.82
N LEU A 571 -19.41 6.97 -2.67
CA LEU A 571 -20.38 7.05 -3.74
C LEU A 571 -21.79 7.25 -3.17
N GLY A 572 -22.13 6.54 -2.09
CA GLY A 572 -23.43 6.72 -1.43
C GLY A 572 -23.64 8.10 -0.80
N LYS A 573 -22.58 8.80 -0.39
CA LYS A 573 -22.66 10.19 0.07
C LYS A 573 -22.90 11.17 -1.08
N ILE A 574 -22.33 10.88 -2.26
CA ILE A 574 -22.45 11.73 -3.46
C ILE A 574 -23.80 11.51 -4.14
N THR A 575 -24.20 10.25 -4.33
CA THR A 575 -25.42 9.88 -5.07
C THR A 575 -26.65 9.74 -4.17
N GLY A 576 -26.51 9.88 -2.85
CA GLY A 576 -27.57 9.63 -1.88
C GLY A 576 -27.96 8.15 -1.74
N ARG A 577 -27.28 7.22 -2.46
CA ARG A 577 -27.58 5.79 -2.43
C ARG A 577 -26.32 4.93 -2.48
N PRO A 578 -26.08 4.03 -1.53
CA PRO A 578 -24.90 3.18 -1.54
C PRO A 578 -24.88 2.20 -2.73
N LEU A 579 -23.69 1.78 -3.15
CA LEU A 579 -23.56 0.67 -4.10
C LEU A 579 -24.23 -0.59 -3.53
N PRO A 580 -24.87 -1.40 -4.38
CA PRO A 580 -25.40 -2.69 -3.96
C PRO A 580 -24.29 -3.61 -3.42
N ASP A 581 -24.59 -4.38 -2.38
CA ASP A 581 -23.66 -5.29 -1.71
C ASP A 581 -22.91 -6.23 -2.67
N GLU A 582 -23.61 -6.77 -3.68
CA GLU A 582 -23.01 -7.66 -4.70
C GLU A 582 -21.97 -6.97 -5.58
N LYS A 583 -22.08 -5.65 -5.77
CA LYS A 583 -21.25 -4.84 -6.68
C LYS A 583 -20.21 -3.99 -5.94
N ASP A 584 -20.15 -4.06 -4.62
CA ASP A 584 -19.18 -3.31 -3.83
C ASP A 584 -17.75 -3.88 -4.04
N PRO A 585 -16.80 -3.09 -4.58
CA PRO A 585 -15.44 -3.57 -4.84
C PRO A 585 -14.68 -3.93 -3.55
N THR A 586 -15.07 -3.37 -2.41
CA THR A 586 -14.40 -3.61 -1.12
C THR A 586 -14.85 -4.89 -0.43
N ARG A 587 -15.91 -5.54 -0.93
CA ARG A 587 -16.51 -6.75 -0.35
C ARG A 587 -15.47 -7.84 -0.10
N ARG A 588 -14.59 -8.12 -1.07
CA ARG A 588 -13.60 -9.21 -0.99
C ARG A 588 -12.61 -9.08 0.17
N VAL A 589 -12.51 -7.89 0.74
CA VAL A 589 -11.55 -7.51 1.79
C VAL A 589 -12.24 -6.94 3.03
N GLN A 590 -13.49 -7.35 3.29
CA GLN A 590 -14.26 -6.95 4.48
C GLN A 590 -15.09 -8.12 5.02
N GLY A 591 -15.45 -8.09 6.31
CA GLY A 591 -16.38 -9.05 6.91
C GLY A 591 -15.79 -10.39 7.35
N TRP A 592 -14.58 -10.76 6.91
CA TRP A 592 -13.92 -12.01 7.29
C TRP A 592 -13.65 -12.19 8.78
N ARG A 593 -13.34 -11.11 9.52
CA ARG A 593 -13.18 -11.15 10.99
C ARG A 593 -14.51 -11.47 11.69
N GLN A 594 -15.61 -10.89 11.22
CA GLN A 594 -16.95 -11.19 11.71
C GLN A 594 -17.36 -12.63 11.37
N SER A 595 -17.08 -13.05 10.13
CA SER A 595 -17.28 -14.43 9.67
C SER A 595 -16.52 -15.44 10.54
N ALA A 596 -15.24 -15.18 10.82
CA ALA A 596 -14.40 -16.00 11.69
C ALA A 596 -14.95 -16.10 13.12
N ALA A 597 -15.46 -14.99 13.68
CA ALA A 597 -16.07 -15.00 15.01
C ALA A 597 -17.36 -15.83 15.06
N ILE A 598 -18.20 -15.79 14.02
CA ILE A 598 -19.41 -16.61 13.93
C ILE A 598 -19.05 -18.11 13.87
N VAL A 599 -18.05 -18.47 13.05
CA VAL A 599 -17.59 -19.87 12.91
C VAL A 599 -16.96 -20.36 14.21
N GLU A 600 -16.11 -19.56 14.84
CA GLU A 600 -15.46 -19.95 16.11
C GLU A 600 -16.49 -20.10 17.24
N ALA A 601 -17.49 -19.22 17.33
CA ALA A 601 -18.56 -19.36 18.32
C ALA A 601 -19.38 -20.64 18.10
N ALA A 602 -19.66 -21.01 16.85
CA ALA A 602 -20.31 -22.29 16.53
C ALA A 602 -19.45 -23.49 16.94
N ARG A 603 -18.13 -23.41 16.71
CA ARG A 603 -17.16 -24.45 17.09
C ARG A 603 -17.07 -24.60 18.61
N GLU A 604 -17.00 -23.50 19.36
CA GLU A 604 -16.98 -23.50 20.83
C GLU A 604 -18.26 -24.12 21.42
N LYS A 605 -19.43 -23.75 20.87
CA LYS A 605 -20.71 -24.33 21.28
C LYS A 605 -20.77 -25.84 21.03
N LEU A 606 -20.18 -26.31 19.93
CA LEU A 606 -20.09 -27.74 19.62
C LEU A 606 -19.10 -28.46 20.54
N ALA A 607 -17.95 -27.84 20.81
CA ALA A 607 -16.92 -28.39 21.70
C ALA A 607 -17.40 -28.50 23.16
N ALA A 608 -18.24 -27.57 23.61
CA ALA A 608 -18.85 -27.58 24.95
C ALA A 608 -19.72 -28.80 25.23
N ARG A 609 -20.08 -29.59 24.20
CA ARG A 609 -20.82 -30.86 24.34
C ARG A 609 -19.95 -32.06 24.74
N GLY A 610 -18.67 -31.85 25.02
CA GLY A 610 -17.78 -32.84 25.64
C GLY A 610 -16.73 -33.47 24.71
N LYS A 611 -16.84 -33.28 23.38
CA LYS A 611 -15.82 -33.72 22.41
C LYS A 611 -15.12 -32.52 21.78
N PRO A 612 -13.79 -32.56 21.55
CA PRO A 612 -13.09 -31.51 20.81
C PRO A 612 -13.74 -31.26 19.45
N ALA A 613 -13.70 -30.00 19.00
CA ALA A 613 -14.22 -29.61 17.69
C ALA A 613 -13.22 -28.75 16.91
N PHE A 614 -12.98 -29.12 15.65
CA PHE A 614 -12.17 -28.37 14.68
C PHE A 614 -13.05 -27.70 13.61
N ILE A 615 -12.44 -26.95 12.68
CA ILE A 615 -13.14 -26.26 11.58
C ILE A 615 -12.71 -26.86 10.25
N LEU A 616 -13.68 -27.17 9.39
CA LEU A 616 -13.46 -27.69 8.04
C LEU A 616 -14.08 -26.73 7.02
N CYS A 617 -13.29 -26.22 6.07
CA CYS A 617 -13.76 -25.23 5.10
C CYS A 617 -13.88 -25.82 3.69
N GLY A 618 -14.91 -25.38 2.96
CA GLY A 618 -15.13 -25.78 1.56
C GLY A 618 -14.10 -25.25 0.54
N HIS A 619 -13.25 -24.29 0.91
CA HIS A 619 -12.30 -23.65 -0.01
C HIS A 619 -11.00 -23.27 0.69
N TYR A 620 -9.85 -23.49 0.03
CA TYR A 620 -8.52 -23.22 0.59
C TYR A 620 -8.29 -21.75 0.98
N GLY A 621 -8.91 -20.81 0.25
CA GLY A 621 -8.83 -19.39 0.56
C GLY A 621 -9.55 -19.03 1.87
N ILE A 622 -10.69 -19.69 2.14
CA ILE A 622 -11.45 -19.54 3.39
C ILE A 622 -10.69 -20.19 4.55
N THR A 623 -10.08 -21.36 4.32
CA THR A 623 -9.16 -21.99 5.29
C THR A 623 -8.05 -21.05 5.70
N GLY A 624 -7.42 -20.35 4.74
CA GLY A 624 -6.40 -19.34 5.02
C GLY A 624 -6.93 -18.17 5.86
N LEU A 625 -8.11 -17.64 5.52
CA LEU A 625 -8.74 -16.54 6.25
C LEU A 625 -9.09 -16.90 7.69
N TYR A 626 -9.69 -18.06 7.94
CA TYR A 626 -10.02 -18.48 9.31
C TYR A 626 -8.77 -18.88 10.10
N SER A 627 -7.76 -19.46 9.45
CA SER A 627 -6.44 -19.67 10.06
C SER A 627 -5.81 -18.35 10.50
N PHE A 628 -5.98 -17.28 9.72
CA PHE A 628 -5.49 -15.95 10.07
C PHE A 628 -6.34 -15.27 11.13
N TYR A 629 -7.67 -15.22 10.98
CA TYR A 629 -8.54 -14.38 11.80
C TYR A 629 -8.96 -14.98 13.14
N ILE A 630 -8.94 -16.31 13.30
CA ILE A 630 -9.22 -16.96 14.58
C ILE A 630 -7.92 -17.00 15.38
N PRO A 631 -7.81 -16.33 16.55
CA PRO A 631 -6.56 -16.22 17.30
C PRO A 631 -5.95 -17.59 17.68
N ARG A 632 -6.81 -18.56 18.03
CA ARG A 632 -6.38 -19.93 18.34
C ARG A 632 -5.86 -20.69 17.12
N ALA A 633 -6.52 -20.51 15.97
CA ALA A 633 -6.05 -21.11 14.71
C ALA A 633 -4.71 -20.54 14.29
N ARG A 634 -4.53 -19.22 14.41
CA ARG A 634 -3.27 -18.54 14.06
C ARG A 634 -2.08 -19.08 14.85
N LYS A 635 -2.26 -19.32 16.16
CA LYS A 635 -1.23 -19.88 17.03
C LYS A 635 -0.86 -21.33 16.71
N THR A 636 -1.79 -22.08 16.11
CA THR A 636 -1.65 -23.52 15.83
C THR A 636 -1.36 -23.82 14.36
N VAL A 637 -1.21 -22.79 13.51
CA VAL A 637 -1.07 -22.95 12.06
C VAL A 637 0.14 -23.79 11.66
N THR A 638 1.25 -23.74 12.42
CA THR A 638 2.44 -24.59 12.23
C THR A 638 2.49 -25.78 13.19
N GLY A 639 1.46 -25.96 14.03
CA GLY A 639 1.39 -27.05 14.99
C GLY A 639 1.13 -28.40 14.33
N ALA A 640 1.34 -29.49 15.08
CA ALA A 640 1.04 -30.84 14.63
C ALA A 640 -0.46 -31.04 14.34
N GLU A 641 -1.32 -30.29 15.03
CA GLU A 641 -2.77 -30.31 14.82
C GLU A 641 -3.32 -28.88 14.65
N PRO A 642 -3.37 -28.35 13.41
CA PRO A 642 -4.04 -27.08 13.12
C PRO A 642 -5.50 -27.09 13.57
N LEU A 643 -6.10 -25.91 13.81
CA LEU A 643 -7.53 -25.82 14.15
C LEU A 643 -8.46 -25.82 12.92
N VAL A 644 -7.96 -25.32 11.79
CA VAL A 644 -8.74 -25.05 10.58
C VAL A 644 -8.15 -25.85 9.43
N TYR A 645 -9.00 -26.61 8.75
CA TYR A 645 -8.64 -27.48 7.63
C TYR A 645 -9.41 -27.10 6.37
N VAL A 646 -8.89 -27.54 5.22
CA VAL A 646 -9.64 -27.57 3.96
C VAL A 646 -10.19 -28.97 3.76
N MET A 647 -11.31 -29.12 3.05
CA MET A 647 -11.78 -30.43 2.62
C MET A 647 -10.66 -31.20 1.92
N GLU A 648 -10.48 -32.45 2.31
CA GLU A 648 -9.46 -33.32 1.74
C GLU A 648 -9.86 -33.77 0.33
N SER A 649 -8.85 -33.96 -0.53
CA SER A 649 -8.99 -34.47 -1.88
C SER A 649 -8.01 -35.61 -2.08
N ASP A 650 -8.42 -36.66 -2.80
CA ASP A 650 -7.57 -37.82 -3.10
C ASP A 650 -6.48 -37.47 -4.12
N ARG A 651 -6.58 -36.31 -4.76
CA ARG A 651 -5.61 -35.75 -5.69
C ARG A 651 -5.14 -34.37 -5.23
N PRO A 652 -3.93 -33.94 -5.63
CA PRO A 652 -3.44 -32.62 -5.28
C PRO A 652 -4.25 -31.53 -6.00
N GLU A 653 -5.12 -30.83 -5.28
CA GLU A 653 -5.92 -29.70 -5.80
C GLU A 653 -5.49 -28.35 -5.20
N ASN A 654 -4.72 -28.38 -4.11
CA ASN A 654 -4.20 -27.19 -3.43
C ASN A 654 -2.98 -27.54 -2.56
N GLN A 655 -2.36 -26.55 -1.94
CA GLN A 655 -1.11 -26.68 -1.20
C GLN A 655 -1.25 -27.48 0.10
N PHE A 656 -2.42 -27.48 0.74
CA PHE A 656 -2.63 -28.20 2.00
C PHE A 656 -2.46 -29.71 1.84
N TYR A 657 -2.69 -30.26 0.62
CA TYR A 657 -2.44 -31.67 0.29
C TYR A 657 -1.01 -32.13 0.61
N PHE A 658 -0.03 -31.25 0.43
CA PHE A 658 1.40 -31.60 0.60
C PHE A 658 1.89 -31.49 2.04
N TRP A 659 1.01 -31.14 2.98
CA TRP A 659 1.37 -30.90 4.37
C TRP A 659 0.72 -31.96 5.27
N PRO A 660 1.49 -32.93 5.79
CA PRO A 660 0.95 -34.08 6.53
C PRO A 660 0.10 -33.73 7.76
N GLN A 661 0.30 -32.55 8.35
CA GLN A 661 -0.49 -32.05 9.47
C GLN A 661 -1.90 -31.59 9.08
N TYR A 662 -2.19 -31.43 7.79
CA TYR A 662 -3.52 -31.07 7.28
C TYR A 662 -4.38 -32.28 6.89
N ASP A 663 -3.86 -33.51 7.06
CA ASP A 663 -4.64 -34.74 7.01
C ASP A 663 -5.44 -34.90 8.33
N TYR A 664 -6.64 -34.31 8.34
CA TYR A 664 -7.53 -34.37 9.50
C TYR A 664 -8.16 -35.76 9.70
N ARG A 665 -8.33 -36.57 8.64
CA ARG A 665 -8.89 -37.94 8.76
C ARG A 665 -7.99 -38.83 9.59
N ARG A 666 -6.68 -38.60 9.56
CA ARG A 666 -5.72 -39.31 10.41
C ARG A 666 -5.58 -38.69 11.80
N THR A 667 -5.58 -37.37 11.91
CA THR A 667 -5.21 -36.67 13.16
C THR A 667 -6.39 -36.32 14.07
N ARG A 668 -7.63 -36.32 13.56
CA ARG A 668 -8.82 -35.81 14.27
C ARG A 668 -9.94 -36.85 14.44
N LYS A 669 -9.64 -38.15 14.32
CA LYS A 669 -10.65 -39.22 14.49
C LYS A 669 -11.40 -39.10 15.82
N GLY A 670 -12.70 -39.34 15.80
CA GLY A 670 -13.58 -39.23 16.96
C GLY A 670 -13.85 -37.79 17.44
N GLN A 671 -13.33 -36.76 16.75
CA GLN A 671 -13.63 -35.37 17.05
C GLN A 671 -14.82 -34.86 16.22
N ASN A 672 -15.43 -33.78 16.70
CA ASN A 672 -16.48 -33.05 15.98
C ASN A 672 -15.87 -32.00 15.04
N ALA A 673 -16.66 -31.50 14.10
CA ALA A 673 -16.25 -30.40 13.23
C ALA A 673 -17.39 -29.41 12.96
N ILE A 674 -17.04 -28.15 12.77
CA ILE A 674 -17.90 -27.20 12.06
C ILE A 674 -17.47 -27.19 10.61
N PHE A 675 -18.34 -27.66 9.72
CA PHE A 675 -18.16 -27.47 8.29
C PHE A 675 -18.74 -26.12 7.86
N VAL A 676 -17.97 -25.36 7.10
CA VAL A 676 -18.33 -24.02 6.63
C VAL A 676 -18.11 -23.87 5.14
N SER A 677 -19.14 -23.37 4.45
CA SER A 677 -19.10 -23.04 3.03
C SER A 677 -19.58 -21.61 2.78
N GLU A 678 -19.04 -20.93 1.77
CA GLU A 678 -19.54 -19.62 1.36
C GLU A 678 -20.78 -19.79 0.47
N ALA A 679 -21.88 -19.16 0.88
CA ALA A 679 -23.12 -19.11 0.12
C ALA A 679 -23.12 -17.92 -0.85
N ASN A 680 -23.83 -18.09 -1.96
CA ASN A 680 -23.98 -17.01 -2.94
C ASN A 680 -24.75 -15.82 -2.34
N LEU A 681 -24.39 -14.61 -2.73
CA LEU A 681 -25.22 -13.44 -2.45
C LEU A 681 -26.50 -13.46 -3.30
N TYR A 682 -27.47 -12.69 -2.85
CA TYR A 682 -28.66 -12.34 -3.61
C TYR A 682 -28.25 -11.65 -4.92
N LYS A 683 -28.56 -12.27 -6.05
CA LYS A 683 -28.18 -11.77 -7.38
C LYS A 683 -29.13 -10.66 -7.82
N LEU A 684 -28.57 -9.54 -8.25
CA LEU A 684 -29.30 -8.44 -8.88
C LEU A 684 -29.80 -8.83 -10.28
N GLN A 685 -30.97 -8.32 -10.65
CA GLN A 685 -31.47 -8.44 -12.03
C GLN A 685 -30.63 -7.60 -13.01
N GLY A 686 -30.74 -7.90 -14.31
CA GLY A 686 -29.86 -7.32 -15.35
C GLY A 686 -29.96 -5.79 -15.48
N ASP A 687 -31.11 -5.21 -15.16
CA ASP A 687 -31.39 -3.77 -15.25
C ASP A 687 -31.07 -3.00 -13.95
N TRP A 688 -30.39 -3.64 -13.00
CA TRP A 688 -30.10 -3.06 -11.67
C TRP A 688 -29.44 -1.68 -11.74
N LEU A 689 -28.59 -1.43 -12.73
CA LEU A 689 -27.87 -0.17 -12.84
C LEU A 689 -28.85 0.98 -13.11
N TRP A 690 -29.79 0.77 -14.04
CA TRP A 690 -30.82 1.75 -14.37
C TRP A 690 -31.79 1.95 -13.21
N GLN A 691 -32.20 0.86 -12.54
CA GLN A 691 -33.01 0.94 -11.31
C GLN A 691 -32.26 1.68 -10.18
N TRP A 692 -30.96 1.46 -10.05
CA TRP A 692 -30.14 2.09 -9.02
C TRP A 692 -30.02 3.60 -9.25
N VAL A 693 -29.68 4.02 -10.48
CA VAL A 693 -29.60 5.42 -10.92
C VAL A 693 -30.94 6.12 -10.79
N ALA A 694 -32.04 5.45 -11.15
CA ALA A 694 -33.39 6.00 -11.04
C ALA A 694 -33.96 5.97 -9.60
N HIS A 695 -33.15 5.66 -8.58
CA HIS A 695 -33.58 5.52 -7.18
C HIS A 695 -34.76 4.53 -6.96
N ARG A 696 -34.96 3.58 -7.86
CA ARG A 696 -36.01 2.54 -7.76
C ARG A 696 -35.58 1.36 -6.90
N PRO A 697 -36.52 0.62 -6.26
CA PRO A 697 -36.19 -0.59 -5.51
C PRO A 697 -35.42 -1.60 -6.38
N LEU A 698 -34.36 -2.19 -5.82
CA LEU A 698 -33.58 -3.20 -6.52
C LEU A 698 -34.19 -4.58 -6.29
N GLN A 699 -34.59 -5.23 -7.38
CA GLN A 699 -35.03 -6.61 -7.32
C GLN A 699 -33.83 -7.57 -7.21
N ARG A 700 -33.98 -8.57 -6.35
CA ARG A 700 -32.95 -9.57 -6.09
C ARG A 700 -33.54 -10.96 -6.16
N SER A 701 -32.82 -11.89 -6.78
CA SER A 701 -33.17 -13.30 -6.78
C SER A 701 -32.55 -14.01 -5.58
N MET A 702 -33.33 -14.90 -4.95
CA MET A 702 -32.80 -15.82 -3.95
C MET A 702 -31.86 -16.82 -4.64
N PRO A 703 -30.61 -16.96 -4.18
CA PRO A 703 -29.72 -17.98 -4.70
C PRO A 703 -30.16 -19.37 -4.23
N ALA A 704 -29.73 -20.40 -4.97
CA ALA A 704 -29.92 -21.78 -4.56
C ALA A 704 -29.27 -22.04 -3.18
N PRO A 705 -29.90 -22.85 -2.31
CA PRO A 705 -29.29 -23.26 -1.04
C PRO A 705 -27.97 -23.98 -1.29
N VAL A 706 -27.01 -23.78 -0.39
CA VAL A 706 -25.77 -24.55 -0.43
C VAL A 706 -26.04 -25.94 0.16
N SER A 707 -25.69 -27.00 -0.57
CA SER A 707 -25.78 -28.36 -0.06
C SER A 707 -24.45 -28.80 0.56
N LEU A 708 -24.53 -29.66 1.59
CA LEU A 708 -23.37 -30.33 2.15
C LEU A 708 -22.85 -31.36 1.14
N PRO A 709 -21.56 -31.36 0.77
CA PRO A 709 -21.03 -32.36 -0.13
C PRO A 709 -21.19 -33.78 0.44
N HIS A 710 -21.70 -34.73 -0.36
CA HIS A 710 -21.98 -36.10 0.09
C HIS A 710 -20.76 -36.80 0.72
N HIS A 711 -19.56 -36.56 0.17
CA HIS A 711 -18.33 -37.15 0.69
C HIS A 711 -17.96 -36.61 2.09
N ILE A 712 -18.33 -35.37 2.43
CA ILE A 712 -18.17 -34.83 3.79
C ILE A 712 -19.19 -35.47 4.72
N ALA A 713 -20.46 -35.55 4.32
CA ALA A 713 -21.50 -36.19 5.11
C ALA A 713 -21.14 -37.64 5.48
N ALA A 714 -20.54 -38.38 4.53
CA ALA A 714 -20.16 -39.77 4.72
C ALA A 714 -19.02 -39.99 5.73
N GLN A 715 -18.16 -38.99 5.96
CA GLN A 715 -17.01 -39.08 6.88
C GLN A 715 -17.38 -38.96 8.36
N PHE A 716 -18.56 -38.44 8.67
CA PHE A 716 -19.03 -38.23 10.03
C PHE A 716 -20.16 -39.20 10.36
N GLN A 717 -20.34 -39.52 11.64
CA GLN A 717 -21.43 -40.39 12.08
C GLN A 717 -22.79 -39.73 11.85
N SER A 718 -22.90 -38.44 12.12
CA SER A 718 -24.10 -37.65 11.83
C SER A 718 -23.75 -36.19 11.54
N VAL A 719 -24.65 -35.48 10.85
CA VAL A 719 -24.48 -34.06 10.55
C VAL A 719 -25.80 -33.32 10.81
N THR A 720 -25.71 -32.14 11.43
CA THR A 720 -26.85 -31.25 11.66
C THR A 720 -26.64 -29.94 10.91
N ASP A 721 -27.63 -29.53 10.14
CA ASP A 721 -27.64 -28.22 9.49
C ASP A 721 -27.89 -27.11 10.53
N LEU A 722 -26.97 -26.14 10.63
CA LEU A 722 -27.10 -24.97 11.52
C LEU A 722 -27.66 -23.73 10.80
N GLY A 723 -27.86 -23.85 9.48
CA GLY A 723 -28.41 -22.84 8.59
C GLY A 723 -27.41 -21.80 8.10
N GLU A 724 -27.91 -20.93 7.24
CA GLU A 724 -27.15 -19.81 6.68
C GLU A 724 -27.06 -18.62 7.66
N ARG A 725 -25.99 -17.84 7.53
CA ARG A 725 -25.74 -16.62 8.29
C ARG A 725 -25.23 -15.51 7.37
N ASP A 726 -25.87 -14.35 7.46
CA ASP A 726 -25.39 -13.12 6.83
C ASP A 726 -24.25 -12.52 7.65
N VAL A 727 -23.11 -12.30 7.03
CA VAL A 727 -21.97 -11.59 7.61
C VAL A 727 -22.10 -10.12 7.25
N ARG A 728 -22.49 -9.30 8.24
CA ARG A 728 -22.77 -7.88 8.03
C ARG A 728 -21.65 -6.97 8.52
N VAL A 729 -21.33 -5.94 7.74
CA VAL A 729 -20.43 -4.84 8.11
C VAL A 729 -21.15 -3.53 7.85
N LYS A 730 -21.34 -2.71 8.90
CA LYS A 730 -22.03 -1.42 8.82
C LYS A 730 -23.40 -1.51 8.11
N GLY A 731 -24.17 -2.56 8.43
CA GLY A 731 -25.50 -2.80 7.88
C GLY A 731 -25.56 -3.48 6.50
N ARG A 732 -24.43 -3.62 5.78
CA ARG A 732 -24.34 -4.29 4.48
C ARG A 732 -23.98 -5.77 4.62
N VAL A 733 -24.53 -6.63 3.76
CA VAL A 733 -24.18 -8.06 3.73
C VAL A 733 -22.92 -8.24 2.89
N CYS A 734 -21.77 -8.44 3.52
CA CYS A 734 -20.51 -8.67 2.82
C CYS A 734 -20.38 -10.12 2.35
N HIS A 735 -20.75 -11.08 3.19
CA HIS A 735 -20.66 -12.51 2.87
C HIS A 735 -21.88 -13.24 3.41
N ARG A 736 -22.17 -14.41 2.83
CA ARG A 736 -23.12 -15.37 3.40
C ARG A 736 -22.37 -16.67 3.61
N ILE A 737 -22.54 -17.26 4.77
CA ILE A 737 -21.90 -18.54 5.11
C ILE A 737 -22.96 -19.54 5.54
N HIS A 738 -22.76 -20.80 5.20
CA HIS A 738 -23.60 -21.91 5.64
C HIS A 738 -22.77 -22.79 6.59
N LEU A 739 -23.35 -23.15 7.73
CA LEU A 739 -22.69 -23.94 8.77
C LEU A 739 -23.39 -25.28 8.98
N TRP A 740 -22.59 -26.34 9.14
CA TRP A 740 -23.05 -27.65 9.58
C TRP A 740 -22.24 -28.11 10.79
N ALA A 741 -22.91 -28.69 11.78
CA ALA A 741 -22.27 -29.41 12.87
C ALA A 741 -22.10 -30.88 12.47
N CYS A 742 -20.87 -31.32 12.31
CA CYS A 742 -20.50 -32.68 11.97
C CYS A 742 -20.02 -33.40 13.22
N TYR A 743 -20.59 -34.56 13.52
CA TYR A 743 -20.33 -35.32 14.75
C TYR A 743 -19.56 -36.59 14.45
N ASP A 744 -18.53 -36.84 15.26
CA ASP A 744 -17.79 -38.09 15.27
C ASP A 744 -17.20 -38.47 13.91
N LEU A 745 -16.04 -37.87 13.60
CA LEU A 745 -15.23 -38.25 12.44
C LEU A 745 -14.82 -39.73 12.52
N LYS A 746 -15.17 -40.51 11.50
CA LYS A 746 -14.99 -41.97 11.41
C LYS A 746 -13.52 -42.41 11.28
#